data_AF-W7J2G4-F1
#
_entry.id   AF-W7J2G4-F1
#
_cell.length_a   1.000
_cell.length_b   1.000
_cell.length_c   1.000
_cell.angle_alpha   90.00
_cell.angle_beta   90.00
_cell.angle_gamma   90.00
#
_symmetry.space_group_name_H-M   'P 1'
#
loop_
_entity.id
_entity.type
_entity.pdbx_description
1 polymer ?
#
loop_
_entity_poly.entity_id
_entity_poly.type
_entity_poly.pdbx_seq_one_letter_code
_entity_poly.pdbx_strand_id
1 'polypeptide(L)'
;MNRAEAITRAEAWIREQHGAGADRLAVLTEHVKLIRGDWYVPYDLTDPDDALVPLPAVEVPDDGGPLRRHVPPDGWSTGVPESWPAPTAAGVYVDQEWDAETFAHVDVPIGAILGWQREDHPEQFRRNPKYVRGPAWRGEPLPYTPADKAFGYYRCGWLNTAEEVAALLDVQLYLPLTPDGRLANAGSDESTRLDAHTSPAYLPPGTHAWLEKTARQILTDVPVDEILISPGMTPESRMVREQLLRVLDRYPGPAVPPPTGHRGFPPDLADALDRAQSAGFELGGRQWEELREVRAWKQGGRRGPRPPAAQAFWDAEGGRYWDEPTFSAIAPPGPAHHSWHSVVGAYLGFALGDRVSGTNRGLTAGLLHATDLLVRKAAGWAPDLAGTGLPLRPAGWLDRWSAPGGPQVKETTGLLGAVASAARPQLGGYWVDDVSPVFELLLRPDRGELTAVLRELGAFGHVVAMREQDTPLAEQLAGLGTPWERALLVVVKLGHRPFDALGVPLDDLTRMTVGALLGARHGIRAFPGNWLDDLPDRHLVECLATTAYRAFDPTLLPDPTRLAAHPGLPPITPAMRAEATRTPGGWLYCADPDVDPRHIDGVPVPTLLGAYKIGPDGAFTGETWVNEDYRPSPRRRGLPRPENAFEEVLAFVAAEWLPYEAAVRAALDHEFLIGLAPDGDLAVLIAPTGARVLPAYSAPRHVPEGTAVRPMSLRSLLTVLPGVAVLVNPGGSLGIDLVGDQLVANA
;
A
#
# COMPACT_ATOMS: atom_id res chain seq x y z
N MET A 1 -58.65 9.25 1.14
CA MET A 1 -58.05 9.84 -0.08
C MET A 1 -58.40 8.98 -1.29
N ASN A 2 -58.45 9.52 -2.51
CA ASN A 2 -58.79 8.74 -3.71
C ASN A 2 -57.55 8.34 -4.54
N ARG A 3 -57.69 7.40 -5.48
CA ARG A 3 -56.58 6.86 -6.30
C ARG A 3 -55.81 7.94 -7.06
N ALA A 4 -56.51 8.93 -7.62
CA ALA A 4 -55.88 10.01 -8.38
C ALA A 4 -55.07 10.94 -7.47
N GLU A 5 -55.62 11.28 -6.30
CA GLU A 5 -54.91 12.05 -5.27
C GLU A 5 -53.65 11.33 -4.77
N ALA A 6 -53.72 10.00 -4.59
CA ALA A 6 -52.58 9.19 -4.20
C ALA A 6 -51.47 9.20 -5.27
N ILE A 7 -51.83 9.06 -6.56
CA ILE A 7 -50.89 9.14 -7.68
C ILE A 7 -50.22 10.52 -7.72
N THR A 8 -50.98 11.60 -7.66
CA THR A 8 -50.43 12.97 -7.70
C THR A 8 -49.48 13.23 -6.53
N ARG A 9 -49.83 12.78 -5.32
CA ARG A 9 -48.95 12.90 -4.15
C ARG A 9 -47.66 12.09 -4.31
N ALA A 10 -47.75 10.88 -4.85
CA ALA A 10 -46.59 10.05 -5.13
C ALA A 10 -45.69 10.66 -6.22
N GLU A 11 -46.25 11.19 -7.31
CA GLU A 11 -45.48 11.88 -8.37
C GLU A 11 -44.74 13.11 -7.84
N ALA A 12 -45.39 13.90 -6.97
CA ALA A 12 -44.74 15.04 -6.32
C ALA A 12 -43.58 14.59 -5.42
N TRP A 13 -43.78 13.53 -4.64
CA TRP A 13 -42.74 12.94 -3.81
C TRP A 13 -41.59 12.36 -4.64
N ILE A 14 -41.87 11.64 -5.72
CA ILE A 14 -40.85 11.12 -6.65
C ILE A 14 -40.02 12.27 -7.22
N ARG A 15 -40.66 13.37 -7.63
CA ARG A 15 -39.96 14.56 -8.14
C ARG A 15 -39.07 15.21 -7.08
N GLU A 16 -39.53 15.26 -5.84
CA GLU A 16 -38.75 15.78 -4.71
C GLU A 16 -37.54 14.88 -4.38
N GLN A 17 -37.71 13.55 -4.38
CA GLN A 17 -36.65 12.61 -4.03
C GLN A 17 -35.57 12.44 -5.11
N HIS A 18 -35.97 12.48 -6.39
CA HIS A 18 -35.08 12.15 -7.51
C HIS A 18 -34.60 13.36 -8.32
N GLY A 19 -35.11 14.57 -8.02
CA GLY A 19 -34.69 15.81 -8.67
C GLY A 19 -34.78 15.74 -10.20
N ALA A 20 -33.69 16.08 -10.90
CA ALA A 20 -33.62 16.04 -12.36
C ALA A 20 -33.79 14.61 -12.94
N GLY A 21 -33.57 13.56 -12.15
CA GLY A 21 -33.80 12.16 -12.56
C GLY A 21 -35.28 11.76 -12.62
N ALA A 22 -36.18 12.56 -12.04
CA ALA A 22 -37.60 12.25 -11.97
C ALA A 22 -38.31 12.25 -13.33
N ASP A 23 -37.77 12.96 -14.32
CA ASP A 23 -38.35 13.02 -15.68
C ASP A 23 -38.26 11.67 -16.41
N ARG A 24 -37.38 10.78 -15.96
CA ARG A 24 -37.26 9.41 -16.47
C ARG A 24 -38.18 8.44 -15.74
N LEU A 25 -38.94 8.87 -14.72
CA LEU A 25 -39.74 7.99 -13.88
C LEU A 25 -41.24 8.22 -14.10
N ALA A 26 -41.99 7.14 -14.27
CA ALA A 26 -43.44 7.18 -14.42
C ALA A 26 -44.12 6.28 -13.39
N VAL A 27 -45.19 6.79 -12.76
CA VAL A 27 -46.06 5.94 -11.95
C VAL A 27 -46.76 4.93 -12.85
N LEU A 28 -46.67 3.66 -12.48
CA LEU A 28 -47.41 2.59 -13.15
C LEU A 28 -48.86 2.63 -12.65
N THR A 29 -49.63 3.53 -13.25
CA THR A 29 -50.96 3.90 -12.75
C THR A 29 -51.84 2.66 -12.57
N GLU A 30 -51.84 1.75 -13.54
CA GLU A 30 -52.57 0.47 -13.57
C GLU A 30 -52.23 -0.47 -12.41
N HIS A 31 -51.06 -0.31 -11.78
CA HIS A 31 -50.60 -1.15 -10.67
C HIS A 31 -50.83 -0.51 -9.29
N VAL A 32 -51.45 0.66 -9.24
CA VAL A 32 -51.80 1.36 -8.00
C VAL A 32 -52.94 0.63 -7.28
N LYS A 33 -52.69 0.24 -6.02
CA LYS A 33 -53.63 -0.54 -5.19
C LYS A 33 -53.67 -0.04 -3.76
N LEU A 34 -54.82 -0.17 -3.10
CA LEU A 34 -54.95 0.12 -1.67
C LEU A 34 -54.58 -1.14 -0.86
N ILE A 35 -53.57 -1.05 0.01
CA ILE A 35 -53.07 -2.14 0.85
C ILE A 35 -53.17 -1.71 2.31
N ARG A 36 -53.98 -2.40 3.11
CA ARG A 36 -54.11 -2.18 4.57
C ARG A 36 -54.38 -0.72 4.99
N GLY A 37 -55.05 0.06 4.14
CA GLY A 37 -55.39 1.45 4.42
C GLY A 37 -54.42 2.48 3.84
N ASP A 38 -53.34 2.06 3.18
CA ASP A 38 -52.39 2.95 2.49
C ASP A 38 -52.36 2.65 0.99
N TRP A 39 -52.15 3.68 0.16
CA TRP A 39 -52.05 3.50 -1.29
C TRP A 39 -50.63 3.09 -1.66
N TYR A 40 -50.50 1.94 -2.34
CA TYR A 40 -49.29 1.47 -2.98
C TYR A 40 -49.21 2.05 -4.39
N VAL A 41 -48.23 2.92 -4.63
CA VAL A 41 -48.03 3.61 -5.90
C VAL A 41 -46.67 3.22 -6.51
N PRO A 42 -46.61 2.15 -7.32
CA PRO A 42 -45.38 1.73 -7.98
C PRO A 42 -45.00 2.72 -9.08
N TYR A 43 -43.70 2.88 -9.29
CA TYR A 43 -43.16 3.68 -10.39
C TYR A 43 -41.98 2.97 -11.02
N ASP A 44 -41.75 3.25 -12.29
CA ASP A 44 -40.71 2.62 -13.11
C ASP A 44 -40.03 3.67 -14.00
N LEU A 45 -39.01 3.27 -14.75
CA LEU A 45 -38.47 4.09 -15.82
C LEU A 45 -39.48 4.23 -16.97
N THR A 46 -39.48 5.40 -17.62
CA THR A 46 -40.33 5.69 -18.79
C THR A 46 -39.91 4.88 -20.03
N ASP A 47 -38.68 4.38 -20.03
CA ASP A 47 -38.17 3.47 -21.06
C ASP A 47 -38.47 2.03 -20.64
N PRO A 48 -39.35 1.31 -21.36
CA PRO A 48 -39.75 -0.04 -21.00
C PRO A 48 -38.63 -1.08 -21.14
N ASP A 49 -37.54 -0.78 -21.86
CA ASP A 49 -36.40 -1.69 -21.99
C ASP A 49 -35.42 -1.60 -20.80
N ASP A 50 -35.56 -0.58 -19.94
CA ASP A 50 -34.73 -0.32 -18.76
C ASP A 50 -35.55 -0.38 -17.46
N ALA A 51 -36.25 -1.47 -17.17
CA ALA A 51 -37.10 -1.55 -15.97
C ALA A 51 -36.29 -1.48 -14.65
N LEU A 52 -36.83 -0.76 -13.65
CA LEU A 52 -36.28 -0.69 -12.29
C LEU A 52 -36.55 -1.98 -11.52
N VAL A 53 -35.48 -2.54 -10.97
CA VAL A 53 -35.46 -3.88 -10.37
C VAL A 53 -34.62 -3.80 -9.07
N PRO A 54 -35.26 -3.80 -7.87
CA PRO A 54 -36.69 -4.01 -7.64
C PRO A 54 -37.57 -2.83 -7.98
N LEU A 55 -38.80 -3.13 -8.41
CA LEU A 55 -39.80 -2.11 -8.76
C LEU A 55 -40.12 -1.24 -7.53
N PRO A 56 -39.70 0.03 -7.51
CA PRO A 56 -39.92 0.88 -6.37
C PRO A 56 -41.38 1.33 -6.29
N ALA A 57 -41.83 1.64 -5.08
CA ALA A 57 -43.16 2.15 -4.86
C ALA A 57 -43.19 3.15 -3.71
N VAL A 58 -44.15 4.06 -3.78
CA VAL A 58 -44.47 5.03 -2.74
C VAL A 58 -45.69 4.52 -1.97
N GLU A 59 -45.59 4.53 -0.65
CA GLU A 59 -46.72 4.30 0.24
C GLU A 59 -47.31 5.66 0.62
N VAL A 60 -48.58 5.88 0.24
CA VAL A 60 -49.30 7.13 0.45
C VAL A 60 -50.41 6.88 1.47
N PRO A 61 -50.25 7.33 2.73
CA PRO A 61 -51.24 7.10 3.78
C PRO A 61 -52.60 7.72 3.47
N ASP A 62 -53.67 6.95 3.62
CA ASP A 62 -55.03 7.43 3.28
C ASP A 62 -55.56 8.50 4.25
N ASP A 63 -54.95 8.59 5.44
CA ASP A 63 -55.20 9.61 6.47
C ASP A 63 -54.49 10.96 6.21
N GLY A 64 -53.70 11.06 5.14
CA GLY A 64 -52.95 12.27 4.81
C GLY A 64 -51.57 12.36 5.47
N GLY A 65 -51.12 11.32 6.16
CA GLY A 65 -49.79 11.23 6.76
C GLY A 65 -48.61 11.36 5.78
N PRO A 66 -47.37 11.39 6.30
CA PRO A 66 -46.16 11.54 5.49
C PRO A 66 -45.93 10.33 4.56
N LEU A 67 -45.57 10.61 3.31
CA LEU A 67 -45.25 9.60 2.30
C LEU A 67 -43.93 8.91 2.65
N ARG A 68 -43.86 7.61 2.39
CA ARG A 68 -42.64 6.81 2.61
C ARG A 68 -42.42 5.85 1.45
N ARG A 69 -41.18 5.40 1.28
CA ARG A 69 -40.88 4.29 0.37
C ARG A 69 -41.62 3.05 0.85
N HIS A 70 -42.38 2.40 -0.04
CA HIS A 70 -43.11 1.20 0.30
C HIS A 70 -42.16 0.04 0.63
N VAL A 71 -42.44 -0.63 1.74
CA VAL A 71 -41.83 -1.91 2.10
C VAL A 71 -42.98 -2.95 2.17
N PRO A 72 -42.97 -3.97 1.31
CA PRO A 72 -44.03 -4.98 1.29
C PRO A 72 -44.24 -5.61 2.66
N PRO A 73 -45.50 -5.71 3.15
CA PRO A 73 -45.79 -6.21 4.50
C PRO A 73 -45.47 -7.71 4.69
N ASP A 74 -45.28 -8.46 3.60
CA ASP A 74 -44.85 -9.86 3.59
C ASP A 74 -43.33 -10.02 3.35
N GLY A 75 -42.63 -8.91 3.09
CA GLY A 75 -41.20 -8.85 2.83
C GLY A 75 -40.77 -9.22 1.41
N TRP A 76 -41.71 -9.48 0.48
CA TRP A 76 -41.40 -9.89 -0.89
C TRP A 76 -41.44 -8.72 -1.87
N SER A 77 -40.36 -8.49 -2.61
CA SER A 77 -40.19 -7.45 -3.62
C SER A 77 -40.11 -8.07 -5.02
N THR A 78 -40.62 -7.38 -6.03
CA THR A 78 -40.47 -7.80 -7.44
C THR A 78 -39.18 -7.23 -8.02
N GLY A 79 -38.44 -8.03 -8.78
CA GLY A 79 -37.22 -7.61 -9.48
C GLY A 79 -35.96 -7.84 -8.65
N VAL A 80 -35.40 -9.03 -8.74
CA VAL A 80 -34.17 -9.46 -8.03
C VAL A 80 -33.00 -8.53 -8.38
N PRO A 81 -32.22 -8.03 -7.40
CA PRO A 81 -31.07 -7.18 -7.68
C PRO A 81 -30.09 -7.85 -8.64
N GLU A 82 -29.67 -7.14 -9.69
CA GLU A 82 -28.76 -7.68 -10.71
C GLU A 82 -27.41 -8.16 -10.14
N SER A 83 -26.99 -7.57 -9.02
CA SER A 83 -25.77 -7.95 -8.30
C SER A 83 -25.85 -9.30 -7.60
N TRP A 84 -27.05 -9.89 -7.45
CA TRP A 84 -27.21 -11.18 -6.82
C TRP A 84 -26.85 -12.31 -7.79
N PRO A 85 -26.23 -13.40 -7.29
CA PRO A 85 -25.99 -14.59 -8.12
C PRO A 85 -27.30 -15.24 -8.56
N ALA A 86 -27.19 -16.20 -9.48
CA ALA A 86 -28.31 -17.09 -9.77
C ALA A 86 -28.76 -17.84 -8.51
N PRO A 87 -30.07 -18.05 -8.30
CA PRO A 87 -30.55 -18.81 -7.17
C PRO A 87 -30.21 -20.29 -7.35
N THR A 88 -30.12 -21.00 -6.23
CA THR A 88 -30.08 -22.48 -6.22
C THR A 88 -31.40 -23.05 -6.77
N ALA A 89 -31.42 -24.36 -7.04
CA ALA A 89 -32.65 -25.06 -7.47
C ALA A 89 -33.81 -24.92 -6.45
N ALA A 90 -33.50 -24.62 -5.19
CA ALA A 90 -34.49 -24.37 -4.13
C ALA A 90 -34.92 -22.89 -4.04
N GLY A 91 -34.55 -22.04 -4.99
CA GLY A 91 -34.87 -20.62 -4.98
C GLY A 91 -34.08 -19.83 -3.92
N VAL A 92 -32.93 -20.31 -3.45
CA VAL A 92 -32.12 -19.60 -2.44
C VAL A 92 -31.01 -18.81 -3.13
N TYR A 93 -30.91 -17.52 -2.84
CA TYR A 93 -29.78 -16.69 -3.24
C TYR A 93 -28.71 -16.75 -2.16
N VAL A 94 -27.53 -17.26 -2.50
CA VAL A 94 -26.41 -17.43 -1.56
C VAL A 94 -25.31 -16.48 -1.95
N ASP A 95 -24.68 -15.85 -0.96
CA ASP A 95 -23.50 -15.01 -1.19
C ASP A 95 -22.39 -15.83 -1.87
N GLN A 96 -21.78 -15.24 -2.89
CA GLN A 96 -20.80 -15.93 -3.74
C GLN A 96 -19.49 -16.23 -3.02
N GLU A 97 -19.23 -15.61 -1.86
CA GLU A 97 -18.10 -16.00 -1.02
C GLU A 97 -18.32 -17.37 -0.36
N TRP A 98 -19.53 -17.94 -0.32
CA TRP A 98 -19.81 -19.29 0.20
C TRP A 98 -19.43 -20.37 -0.82
N ASP A 99 -18.50 -21.23 -0.43
CA ASP A 99 -18.03 -22.34 -1.26
C ASP A 99 -18.89 -23.60 -1.08
N ALA A 100 -20.02 -23.62 -1.78
CA ALA A 100 -20.98 -24.73 -1.70
C ALA A 100 -20.42 -26.07 -2.19
N GLU A 101 -19.39 -26.07 -3.05
CA GLU A 101 -18.77 -27.31 -3.53
C GLU A 101 -17.89 -27.93 -2.44
N THR A 102 -17.00 -27.12 -1.85
CA THR A 102 -16.07 -27.57 -0.81
C THR A 102 -16.80 -27.96 0.48
N PHE A 103 -17.89 -27.27 0.80
CA PHE A 103 -18.67 -27.49 2.03
C PHE A 103 -20.06 -28.08 1.76
N ALA A 104 -20.20 -28.90 0.72
CA ALA A 104 -21.48 -29.52 0.35
C ALA A 104 -22.11 -30.39 1.47
N HIS A 105 -21.31 -30.85 2.44
CA HIS A 105 -21.76 -31.59 3.61
C HIS A 105 -22.26 -30.71 4.76
N VAL A 106 -22.06 -29.40 4.68
CA VAL A 106 -22.54 -28.42 5.65
C VAL A 106 -23.70 -27.64 5.02
N ASP A 107 -24.79 -27.47 5.77
CA ASP A 107 -25.92 -26.67 5.30
C ASP A 107 -25.47 -25.23 5.01
N VAL A 108 -26.07 -24.60 4.00
CA VAL A 108 -25.78 -23.20 3.67
C VAL A 108 -26.13 -22.33 4.88
N PRO A 109 -25.18 -21.58 5.45
CA PRO A 109 -25.43 -20.86 6.68
C PRO A 109 -26.42 -19.72 6.46
N ILE A 110 -27.34 -19.52 7.40
CA ILE A 110 -28.36 -18.47 7.29
C ILE A 110 -27.75 -17.07 7.13
N GLY A 111 -26.55 -16.83 7.69
CA GLY A 111 -25.82 -15.57 7.53
C GLY A 111 -25.30 -15.33 6.11
N ALA A 112 -25.09 -16.38 5.33
CA ALA A 112 -24.61 -16.34 3.95
C ALA A 112 -25.74 -16.25 2.90
N ILE A 113 -26.99 -16.49 3.30
CA ILE A 113 -28.14 -16.40 2.40
C ILE A 113 -28.50 -14.93 2.18
N LEU A 114 -28.38 -14.43 0.95
CA LEU A 114 -28.80 -13.08 0.56
C LEU A 114 -30.32 -12.92 0.66
N GLY A 115 -31.05 -13.95 0.26
CA GLY A 115 -32.50 -13.97 0.27
C GLY A 115 -33.08 -15.20 -0.40
N TRP A 116 -34.39 -15.17 -0.61
CA TRP A 116 -35.15 -16.26 -1.23
C TRP A 116 -35.96 -15.73 -2.39
N GLN A 117 -36.13 -16.58 -3.39
CA GLN A 117 -37.06 -16.45 -4.49
C GLN A 117 -38.37 -17.14 -4.12
N ARG A 118 -39.49 -16.62 -4.60
CA ARG A 118 -40.79 -17.21 -4.35
C ARG A 118 -41.04 -18.32 -5.37
N GLU A 119 -41.50 -19.48 -4.92
CA GLU A 119 -41.68 -20.66 -5.78
C GLU A 119 -42.78 -20.46 -6.84
N ASP A 120 -43.87 -19.79 -6.46
CA ASP A 120 -45.01 -19.47 -7.32
C ASP A 120 -44.80 -18.19 -8.17
N HIS A 121 -43.82 -17.37 -7.80
CA HIS A 121 -43.54 -16.06 -8.38
C HIS A 121 -42.03 -15.82 -8.45
N PRO A 122 -41.33 -16.40 -9.44
CA PRO A 122 -39.87 -16.32 -9.54
C PRO A 122 -39.35 -14.89 -9.73
N GLU A 123 -40.19 -13.97 -10.20
CA GLU A 123 -39.88 -12.54 -10.26
C GLU A 123 -39.84 -11.86 -8.87
N GLN A 124 -40.35 -12.52 -7.83
CA GLN A 124 -40.40 -12.01 -6.46
C GLN A 124 -39.28 -12.61 -5.60
N PHE A 125 -38.63 -11.76 -4.81
CA PHE A 125 -37.62 -12.16 -3.83
C PHE A 125 -37.85 -11.50 -2.48
N ARG A 126 -37.35 -12.12 -1.43
CA ARG A 126 -37.30 -11.56 -0.08
C ARG A 126 -35.87 -11.52 0.41
N ARG A 127 -35.39 -10.34 0.79
CA ARG A 127 -34.08 -10.20 1.44
C ARG A 127 -34.07 -10.90 2.79
N ASN A 128 -32.94 -11.51 3.10
CA ASN A 128 -32.72 -12.13 4.40
C ASN A 128 -32.28 -11.08 5.43
N PRO A 129 -33.08 -10.79 6.47
CA PRO A 129 -32.70 -9.82 7.49
C PRO A 129 -31.54 -10.31 8.38
N LYS A 130 -31.20 -11.60 8.33
CA LYS A 130 -30.07 -12.20 9.05
C LYS A 130 -28.79 -12.30 8.20
N TYR A 131 -28.84 -11.87 6.94
CA TYR A 131 -27.67 -11.83 6.08
C TYR A 131 -26.62 -10.92 6.71
N VAL A 132 -25.38 -11.40 6.77
CA VAL A 132 -24.20 -10.60 7.12
C VAL A 132 -23.18 -10.72 6.00
N ARG A 133 -22.43 -9.64 5.76
CA ARG A 133 -21.43 -9.62 4.68
C ARG A 133 -20.33 -10.66 4.92
N GLY A 134 -19.85 -11.27 3.83
CA GLY A 134 -18.80 -12.28 3.86
C GLY A 134 -17.44 -11.79 4.37
N PRO A 135 -16.49 -12.71 4.67
CA PRO A 135 -15.18 -12.37 5.23
C PRO A 135 -14.39 -11.39 4.36
N ALA A 136 -14.30 -11.63 3.05
CA ALA A 136 -13.48 -10.80 2.16
C ALA A 136 -14.09 -9.41 1.99
N TRP A 137 -15.44 -9.29 1.91
CA TRP A 137 -16.12 -8.00 1.96
C TRP A 137 -15.76 -7.21 3.22
N ARG A 138 -15.64 -7.87 4.38
CA ARG A 138 -15.27 -7.22 5.64
C ARG A 138 -13.78 -6.85 5.74
N GLY A 139 -13.02 -7.12 4.69
CA GLY A 139 -11.61 -6.79 4.61
C GLY A 139 -10.68 -7.92 5.06
N GLU A 140 -11.19 -9.12 5.32
CA GLU A 140 -10.32 -10.26 5.67
C GLU A 140 -9.43 -10.68 4.50
N PRO A 141 -8.22 -11.23 4.76
CA PRO A 141 -7.34 -11.73 3.71
C PRO A 141 -8.01 -12.80 2.85
N LEU A 142 -7.61 -12.89 1.58
CA LEU A 142 -8.06 -13.97 0.70
C LEU A 142 -7.60 -15.34 1.25
N PRO A 143 -8.51 -16.31 1.41
CA PRO A 143 -8.18 -17.61 2.00
C PRO A 143 -7.29 -18.44 1.06
N TYR A 144 -6.30 -19.13 1.62
CA TYR A 144 -5.39 -20.00 0.86
C TYR A 144 -5.90 -21.44 0.77
N THR A 145 -6.55 -21.92 1.82
CA THR A 145 -7.05 -23.29 1.94
C THR A 145 -8.55 -23.32 2.20
N PRO A 146 -9.21 -24.49 2.02
CA PRO A 146 -10.54 -24.72 2.57
C PRO A 146 -10.64 -24.42 4.07
N ALA A 147 -9.63 -24.76 4.87
CA ALA A 147 -9.64 -24.46 6.30
C ALA A 147 -9.63 -22.95 6.58
N ASP A 148 -8.90 -22.14 5.80
CA ASP A 148 -8.95 -20.68 5.90
C ASP A 148 -10.36 -20.14 5.60
N LYS A 149 -11.06 -20.70 4.60
CA LYS A 149 -12.45 -20.34 4.27
C LYS A 149 -13.38 -20.62 5.45
N ALA A 150 -13.36 -21.85 5.97
CA ALA A 150 -14.20 -22.26 7.09
C ALA A 150 -13.95 -21.36 8.32
N PHE A 151 -12.69 -21.08 8.64
CA PHE A 151 -12.33 -20.20 9.74
C PHE A 151 -12.80 -18.76 9.49
N GLY A 152 -12.63 -18.23 8.27
CA GLY A 152 -13.19 -16.93 7.87
C GLY A 152 -14.71 -16.85 8.03
N TYR A 153 -15.45 -17.89 7.60
CA TYR A 153 -16.90 -17.96 7.76
C TYR A 153 -17.32 -17.97 9.24
N TYR A 154 -16.56 -18.62 10.11
CA TYR A 154 -16.79 -18.56 11.55
C TYR A 154 -16.56 -17.14 12.10
N ARG A 155 -15.44 -16.51 11.74
CA ARG A 155 -15.08 -15.15 12.20
C ARG A 155 -16.08 -14.09 11.74
N CYS A 156 -16.63 -14.23 10.53
CA CYS A 156 -17.63 -13.30 10.03
C CYS A 156 -19.04 -13.57 10.59
N GLY A 157 -19.24 -14.68 11.30
CA GLY A 157 -20.51 -15.08 11.90
C GLY A 157 -21.47 -15.81 10.96
N TRP A 158 -20.97 -16.31 9.82
CA TRP A 158 -21.73 -17.23 8.98
C TRP A 158 -21.87 -18.59 9.64
N LEU A 159 -20.77 -19.15 10.14
CA LEU A 159 -20.78 -20.41 10.87
C LEU A 159 -20.83 -20.15 12.37
N ASN A 160 -21.63 -20.93 13.09
CA ASN A 160 -21.48 -21.08 14.53
C ASN A 160 -20.41 -22.14 14.87
N THR A 161 -20.06 -22.29 16.14
CA THR A 161 -19.01 -23.23 16.59
C THR A 161 -19.25 -24.68 16.13
N ALA A 162 -20.49 -25.17 16.12
CA ALA A 162 -20.76 -26.55 15.69
C ALA A 162 -20.64 -26.72 14.16
N GLU A 163 -21.05 -25.71 13.40
CA GLU A 163 -20.94 -25.69 11.93
C GLU A 163 -19.49 -25.50 11.49
N GLU A 164 -18.70 -24.67 12.19
CA GLU A 164 -17.26 -24.54 11.98
C GLU A 164 -16.55 -25.88 12.19
N VAL A 165 -16.82 -26.55 13.32
CA VAL A 165 -16.27 -27.87 13.58
C VAL A 165 -16.61 -28.84 12.45
N ALA A 166 -17.87 -28.86 11.98
CA ALA A 166 -18.29 -29.69 10.86
C ALA A 166 -17.58 -29.33 9.55
N ALA A 167 -17.40 -28.04 9.26
CA ALA A 167 -16.67 -27.56 8.09
C ALA A 167 -15.18 -27.94 8.14
N LEU A 168 -14.59 -28.00 9.33
CA LEU A 168 -13.17 -28.34 9.53
C LEU A 168 -12.89 -29.85 9.62
N LEU A 169 -13.91 -30.71 9.73
CA LEU A 169 -13.74 -32.15 9.98
C LEU A 169 -12.86 -32.85 8.95
N ASP A 170 -13.08 -32.53 7.67
CA ASP A 170 -12.54 -33.26 6.52
C ASP A 170 -11.69 -32.37 5.60
N VAL A 171 -11.35 -31.15 6.04
CA VAL A 171 -10.37 -30.29 5.37
C VAL A 171 -8.98 -30.47 5.97
N GLN A 172 -7.96 -30.10 5.20
CA GLN A 172 -6.58 -30.25 5.58
C GLN A 172 -6.18 -29.21 6.64
N LEU A 173 -5.70 -29.69 7.80
CA LEU A 173 -5.03 -28.88 8.81
C LEU A 173 -3.53 -29.18 8.81
N TYR A 174 -2.76 -28.19 9.29
CA TYR A 174 -1.30 -28.19 9.27
C TYR A 174 -0.76 -28.21 10.69
N LEU A 175 -0.02 -29.27 11.02
CA LEU A 175 0.45 -29.55 12.37
C LEU A 175 1.96 -29.39 12.44
N PRO A 176 2.49 -28.32 13.05
CA PRO A 176 3.92 -28.07 13.10
C PRO A 176 4.67 -29.20 13.81
N LEU A 177 5.83 -29.57 13.26
CA LEU A 177 6.76 -30.50 13.87
C LEU A 177 7.95 -29.74 14.48
N THR A 178 8.37 -30.18 15.67
CA THR A 178 9.62 -29.77 16.29
C THR A 178 10.82 -30.31 15.50
N PRO A 179 12.04 -29.76 15.69
CA PRO A 179 13.24 -30.24 14.98
C PRO A 179 13.57 -31.74 15.18
N ASP A 180 13.15 -32.33 16.30
CA ASP A 180 13.25 -33.76 16.59
C ASP A 180 12.09 -34.60 16.01
N GLY A 181 11.22 -33.99 15.19
CA GLY A 181 10.16 -34.66 14.45
C GLY A 181 8.92 -34.99 15.27
N ARG A 182 8.74 -34.37 16.44
CA ARG A 182 7.55 -34.53 17.29
C ARG A 182 6.53 -33.46 16.96
N LEU A 183 5.25 -33.71 17.21
CA LEU A 183 4.24 -32.67 17.13
C LEU A 183 4.56 -31.56 18.14
N ALA A 184 4.55 -30.31 17.70
CA ALA A 184 4.61 -29.19 18.60
C ALA A 184 3.29 -29.14 19.39
N ASN A 185 3.32 -29.64 20.62
CA ASN A 185 2.20 -29.65 21.53
C ASN A 185 2.45 -28.69 22.70
N ALA A 186 1.39 -28.00 23.13
CA ALA A 186 1.43 -27.05 24.24
C ALA A 186 0.49 -27.53 25.37
N GLY A 187 0.56 -28.83 25.67
CA GLY A 187 -0.18 -29.46 26.77
C GLY A 187 0.51 -29.25 28.13
N SER A 188 -0.29 -29.26 29.19
CA SER A 188 0.19 -29.40 30.57
C SER A 188 0.22 -30.89 30.97
N ASP A 189 0.70 -31.23 32.17
CA ASP A 189 0.62 -32.61 32.69
C ASP A 189 -0.84 -33.11 32.85
N GLU A 190 -1.84 -32.21 32.84
CA GLU A 190 -3.27 -32.52 33.08
C GLU A 190 -4.17 -32.42 31.83
N SER A 191 -3.70 -31.86 30.71
CA SER A 191 -4.47 -31.77 29.46
C SER A 191 -3.59 -31.72 28.21
N THR A 192 -3.98 -32.50 27.19
CA THR A 192 -3.27 -32.60 25.92
C THR A 192 -3.88 -31.66 24.87
N ARG A 193 -3.26 -30.48 24.71
CA ARG A 193 -3.60 -29.52 23.66
C ARG A 193 -2.67 -29.67 22.45
N LEU A 194 -3.25 -29.65 21.25
CA LEU A 194 -2.52 -29.63 19.99
C LEU A 194 -2.83 -28.35 19.22
N ASP A 195 -1.78 -27.69 18.75
CA ASP A 195 -1.92 -26.51 17.91
C ASP A 195 -1.97 -26.97 16.44
N ALA A 196 -3.00 -26.54 15.72
CA ALA A 196 -3.18 -26.84 14.30
C ALA A 196 -3.49 -25.54 13.55
N HIS A 197 -3.01 -25.44 12.32
CA HIS A 197 -3.11 -24.21 11.53
C HIS A 197 -3.96 -24.46 10.29
N THR A 198 -4.72 -23.44 9.88
CA THR A 198 -5.59 -23.51 8.71
C THR A 198 -4.80 -23.44 7.40
N SER A 199 -3.62 -22.84 7.41
CA SER A 199 -2.70 -22.83 6.28
C SER A 199 -1.24 -22.70 6.74
N PRO A 200 -0.27 -23.08 5.88
CA PRO A 200 1.16 -22.89 6.15
C PRO A 200 1.55 -21.43 6.40
N ALA A 201 0.81 -20.48 5.84
CA ALA A 201 1.00 -19.05 6.09
C ALA A 201 0.81 -18.65 7.57
N TYR A 202 0.04 -19.44 8.33
CA TYR A 202 -0.17 -19.21 9.76
C TYR A 202 0.73 -20.07 10.65
N LEU A 203 1.62 -20.90 10.08
CA LEU A 203 2.58 -21.66 10.89
C LEU A 203 3.57 -20.71 11.58
N PRO A 204 4.07 -21.07 12.77
CA PRO A 204 5.09 -20.27 13.45
C PRO A 204 6.34 -20.07 12.58
N PRO A 205 7.00 -18.91 12.65
CA PRO A 205 8.27 -18.68 11.95
C PRO A 205 9.32 -19.76 12.31
N GLY A 206 10.12 -20.19 11.33
CA GLY A 206 11.10 -21.27 11.50
C GLY A 206 10.51 -22.68 11.49
N THR A 207 9.21 -22.83 11.19
CA THR A 207 8.60 -24.16 11.00
C THR A 207 8.96 -24.70 9.62
N HIS A 208 9.84 -25.70 9.58
CA HIS A 208 10.30 -26.30 8.32
C HIS A 208 9.74 -27.69 8.06
N ALA A 209 8.96 -28.24 8.99
CA ALA A 209 8.29 -29.51 8.83
C ALA A 209 6.93 -29.51 9.52
N TRP A 210 5.97 -30.21 8.93
CA TRP A 210 4.63 -30.38 9.49
C TRP A 210 3.98 -31.67 8.99
N LEU A 211 2.95 -32.09 9.72
CA LEU A 211 2.00 -33.09 9.25
C LEU A 211 0.77 -32.40 8.66
N GLU A 212 0.24 -33.03 7.62
CA GLU A 212 -1.04 -32.73 7.02
C GLU A 212 -2.02 -33.80 7.53
N LYS A 213 -2.91 -33.42 8.45
CA LYS A 213 -4.07 -34.25 8.87
C LYS A 213 -5.39 -33.45 8.89
N THR A 214 -6.51 -34.14 8.72
CA THR A 214 -7.84 -33.57 9.03
C THR A 214 -8.14 -33.66 10.52
N ALA A 215 -9.12 -32.89 11.02
CA ALA A 215 -9.55 -33.00 12.43
C ALA A 215 -10.01 -34.44 12.79
N ARG A 216 -10.67 -35.13 11.84
CA ARG A 216 -11.07 -36.55 12.01
C ARG A 216 -9.88 -37.48 12.21
N GLN A 217 -8.81 -37.29 11.43
CA GLN A 217 -7.59 -38.08 11.54
C GLN A 217 -6.84 -37.76 12.84
N ILE A 218 -6.77 -36.49 13.23
CA ILE A 218 -6.13 -36.07 14.49
C ILE A 218 -6.78 -36.77 15.68
N LEU A 219 -8.12 -36.81 15.74
CA LEU A 219 -8.87 -37.44 16.83
C LEU A 219 -8.63 -38.95 16.96
N THR A 220 -8.35 -39.59 15.83
CA THR A 220 -8.11 -41.04 15.73
C THR A 220 -6.67 -41.38 16.10
N ASP A 221 -5.72 -40.59 15.58
CA ASP A 221 -4.29 -40.93 15.60
C ASP A 221 -3.54 -40.31 16.77
N VAL A 222 -4.08 -39.24 17.36
CA VAL A 222 -3.40 -38.43 18.37
C VAL A 222 -4.23 -38.38 19.65
N PRO A 223 -3.65 -38.74 20.82
CA PRO A 223 -4.31 -38.54 22.10
C PRO A 223 -4.30 -37.04 22.44
N VAL A 224 -5.41 -36.36 22.09
CA VAL A 224 -5.64 -34.93 22.35
C VAL A 224 -7.01 -34.71 22.95
N ASP A 225 -7.06 -33.80 23.93
CA ASP A 225 -8.28 -33.32 24.56
C ASP A 225 -8.86 -32.10 23.82
N GLU A 226 -7.97 -31.31 23.20
CA GLU A 226 -8.31 -30.06 22.52
C GLU A 226 -7.40 -29.81 21.32
N ILE A 227 -7.99 -29.34 20.21
CA ILE A 227 -7.27 -28.79 19.06
C ILE A 227 -7.52 -27.28 19.03
N LEU A 228 -6.46 -26.48 19.10
CA LEU A 228 -6.52 -25.03 18.96
C LEU A 228 -6.19 -24.65 17.52
N ILE A 229 -7.15 -24.01 16.82
CA ILE A 229 -7.00 -23.64 15.42
C ILE A 229 -6.41 -22.25 15.29
N SER A 230 -5.28 -22.16 14.56
CA SER A 230 -4.49 -20.95 14.30
C SER A 230 -4.34 -20.07 15.56
N PRO A 231 -3.60 -20.55 16.59
CA PRO A 231 -3.46 -19.86 17.87
C PRO A 231 -3.05 -18.39 17.73
N GLY A 232 -3.61 -17.52 18.57
CA GLY A 232 -3.36 -16.07 18.55
C GLY A 232 -4.29 -15.27 17.63
N MET A 233 -5.17 -15.93 16.87
CA MET A 233 -6.21 -15.28 16.08
C MET A 233 -7.49 -15.06 16.90
N THR A 234 -8.21 -13.96 16.64
CA THR A 234 -9.47 -13.63 17.31
C THR A 234 -10.68 -13.66 16.36
N PRO A 235 -11.81 -14.25 16.76
CA PRO A 235 -11.98 -15.13 17.93
C PRO A 235 -11.10 -16.38 17.86
N GLU A 236 -10.68 -16.88 19.02
CA GLU A 236 -9.98 -18.17 19.09
C GLU A 236 -10.96 -19.29 18.73
N SER A 237 -10.53 -20.25 17.91
CA SER A 237 -11.30 -21.45 17.58
C SER A 237 -10.70 -22.65 18.31
N ARG A 238 -11.53 -23.24 19.18
CA ARG A 238 -11.16 -24.31 20.11
C ARG A 238 -12.06 -25.51 19.87
N MET A 239 -11.49 -26.59 19.37
CA MET A 239 -12.21 -27.81 19.06
C MET A 239 -11.96 -28.83 20.18
N VAL A 240 -12.90 -28.92 21.12
CA VAL A 240 -12.81 -29.85 22.26
C VAL A 240 -13.22 -31.26 21.81
N ARG A 241 -12.48 -32.28 22.25
CA ARG A 241 -12.71 -33.69 21.86
C ARG A 241 -14.17 -34.13 22.01
N GLU A 242 -14.82 -33.80 23.11
CA GLU A 242 -16.23 -34.15 23.37
C GLU A 242 -17.19 -33.51 22.34
N GLN A 243 -16.93 -32.27 21.91
CA GLN A 243 -17.72 -31.61 20.87
C GLN A 243 -17.48 -32.27 19.52
N LEU A 244 -16.22 -32.57 19.20
CA LEU A 244 -15.86 -33.25 17.96
C LEU A 244 -16.54 -34.61 17.83
N LEU A 245 -16.53 -35.42 18.89
CA LEU A 245 -17.23 -36.71 18.91
C LEU A 245 -18.73 -36.58 18.62
N ARG A 246 -19.39 -35.55 19.17
CA ARG A 246 -20.82 -35.27 18.88
C ARG A 246 -21.07 -34.88 17.43
N VAL A 247 -20.14 -34.18 16.78
CA VAL A 247 -20.29 -33.77 15.37
C VAL A 247 -20.00 -34.96 14.43
N LEU A 248 -19.05 -35.84 14.76
CA LEU A 248 -18.73 -37.03 13.96
C LEU A 248 -19.95 -37.96 13.76
N ASP A 249 -20.83 -38.07 14.77
CA ASP A 249 -22.06 -38.86 14.69
C ASP A 249 -23.07 -38.29 13.68
N ARG A 250 -23.08 -36.95 13.50
CA ARG A 250 -23.98 -36.25 12.59
C ARG A 250 -23.43 -36.16 11.17
N TYR A 251 -22.10 -36.08 11.03
CA TYR A 251 -21.41 -35.90 9.74
C TYR A 251 -20.45 -37.07 9.50
N PRO A 252 -20.95 -38.19 8.93
CA PRO A 252 -20.13 -39.34 8.60
C PRO A 252 -19.05 -38.93 7.58
N GLY A 253 -17.85 -39.48 7.74
CA GLY A 253 -16.71 -39.09 6.92
C GLY A 253 -16.86 -39.48 5.44
N PRO A 254 -16.07 -38.87 4.56
CA PRO A 254 -16.02 -39.25 3.16
C PRO A 254 -15.59 -40.71 3.01
N ALA A 255 -16.06 -41.37 1.95
CA ALA A 255 -15.74 -42.77 1.67
C ALA A 255 -14.22 -43.00 1.48
N VAL A 256 -13.49 -41.97 1.06
CA VAL A 256 -12.03 -41.95 0.98
C VAL A 256 -11.53 -40.80 1.86
N PRO A 257 -10.78 -41.08 2.93
CA PRO A 257 -10.23 -40.01 3.77
C PRO A 257 -9.19 -39.21 2.98
N PRO A 258 -9.05 -37.90 3.24
CA PRO A 258 -7.99 -37.09 2.64
C PRO A 258 -6.60 -37.69 2.93
N PRO A 259 -5.66 -37.62 1.98
CA PRO A 259 -4.33 -38.19 2.18
C PRO A 259 -3.62 -37.50 3.35
N THR A 260 -3.00 -38.29 4.22
CA THR A 260 -2.09 -37.74 5.22
C THR A 260 -0.75 -37.44 4.56
N GLY A 261 -0.22 -36.25 4.80
CA GLY A 261 1.08 -35.82 4.29
C GLY A 261 2.08 -35.58 5.42
N HIS A 262 3.37 -35.76 5.10
CA HIS A 262 4.46 -35.14 5.84
C HIS A 262 5.19 -34.24 4.85
N ARG A 263 5.24 -32.94 5.14
CA ARG A 263 6.08 -32.03 4.37
C ARG A 263 7.20 -31.56 5.27
N GLY A 264 8.42 -31.71 4.78
CA GLY A 264 9.62 -31.15 5.37
C GLY A 264 10.42 -30.51 4.26
N PHE A 265 10.95 -29.32 4.52
CA PHE A 265 11.77 -28.62 3.55
C PHE A 265 13.26 -28.93 3.74
N PRO A 266 14.03 -28.96 2.64
CA PRO A 266 15.49 -29.00 2.74
C PRO A 266 16.01 -27.79 3.53
N PRO A 267 16.93 -27.97 4.50
CA PRO A 267 17.48 -26.88 5.28
C PRO A 267 18.12 -25.76 4.43
N ASP A 268 18.63 -26.09 3.23
CA ASP A 268 19.22 -25.10 2.32
C ASP A 268 18.21 -24.13 1.71
N LEU A 269 16.91 -24.42 1.79
CA LEU A 269 15.83 -23.55 1.34
C LEU A 269 15.17 -22.75 2.48
N ALA A 270 15.54 -22.99 3.74
CA ALA A 270 14.91 -22.43 4.93
C ALA A 270 14.77 -20.90 4.86
N ASP A 271 15.83 -20.18 4.49
CA ASP A 271 15.77 -18.72 4.41
C ASP A 271 14.78 -18.20 3.36
N ALA A 272 14.63 -18.89 2.23
CA ALA A 272 13.70 -18.48 1.18
C ALA A 272 12.25 -18.73 1.59
N LEU A 273 12.03 -19.85 2.29
CA LEU A 273 10.78 -20.24 2.93
C LEU A 273 10.35 -19.25 3.98
N ASP A 274 11.23 -18.96 4.95
CA ASP A 274 10.95 -18.05 6.04
C ASP A 274 10.59 -16.67 5.52
N ARG A 275 11.26 -16.19 4.46
CA ARG A 275 10.91 -14.91 3.82
C ARG A 275 9.55 -14.93 3.15
N ALA A 276 9.21 -15.98 2.40
CA ALA A 276 7.90 -16.10 1.78
C ALA A 276 6.80 -16.20 2.84
N GLN A 277 6.98 -17.08 3.83
CA GLN A 277 6.02 -17.36 4.91
C GLN A 277 5.82 -16.16 5.84
N SER A 278 6.89 -15.43 6.19
CA SER A 278 6.78 -14.21 7.00
C SER A 278 5.98 -13.11 6.30
N ALA A 279 5.91 -13.15 4.96
CA ALA A 279 5.04 -12.27 4.17
C ALA A 279 3.66 -12.90 3.89
N GLY A 280 3.37 -14.05 4.51
CA GLY A 280 2.15 -14.83 4.38
C GLY A 280 2.04 -15.65 3.10
N PHE A 281 3.09 -15.75 2.28
CA PHE A 281 3.11 -16.48 1.00
C PHE A 281 3.63 -17.91 1.19
N GLU A 282 2.98 -18.85 0.51
CA GLU A 282 3.44 -20.23 0.42
C GLU A 282 3.81 -20.56 -1.03
N LEU A 283 4.92 -21.25 -1.24
CA LEU A 283 5.17 -21.91 -2.52
C LEU A 283 4.60 -23.33 -2.47
N GLY A 284 3.93 -23.75 -3.54
CA GLY A 284 3.44 -25.11 -3.68
C GLY A 284 4.56 -26.12 -3.95
N GLY A 285 4.24 -27.42 -3.81
CA GLY A 285 5.21 -28.53 -4.03
C GLY A 285 5.99 -28.42 -5.34
N ARG A 286 5.30 -28.09 -6.44
CA ARG A 286 5.90 -27.87 -7.75
C ARG A 286 6.92 -26.72 -7.77
N GLN A 287 6.59 -25.59 -7.15
CA GLN A 287 7.48 -24.42 -7.12
C GLN A 287 8.76 -24.71 -6.32
N TRP A 288 8.69 -25.58 -5.31
CA TRP A 288 9.89 -26.06 -4.60
C TRP A 288 10.80 -26.92 -5.47
N GLU A 289 10.22 -27.86 -6.21
CA GLU A 289 10.97 -28.69 -7.15
C GLU A 289 11.65 -27.83 -8.22
N GLU A 290 10.91 -26.87 -8.77
CA GLU A 290 11.41 -25.87 -9.72
C GLU A 290 12.55 -25.02 -9.12
N LEU A 291 12.41 -24.52 -7.89
CA LEU A 291 13.46 -23.75 -7.21
C LEU A 291 14.72 -24.60 -6.99
N ARG A 292 14.56 -25.85 -6.56
CA ARG A 292 15.65 -26.79 -6.33
C ARG A 292 16.41 -27.09 -7.61
N GLU A 293 15.70 -27.33 -8.71
CA GLU A 293 16.29 -27.55 -10.03
C GLU A 293 17.13 -26.34 -10.47
N VAL A 294 16.60 -25.12 -10.35
CA VAL A 294 17.31 -23.88 -10.71
C VAL A 294 18.54 -23.67 -9.84
N ARG A 295 18.45 -23.91 -8.52
CA ARG A 295 19.60 -23.82 -7.61
C ARG A 295 20.69 -24.81 -7.94
N ALA A 296 20.35 -26.07 -8.22
CA ALA A 296 21.31 -27.08 -8.63
C ALA A 296 22.02 -26.69 -9.95
N TRP A 297 21.26 -26.19 -10.93
CA TRP A 297 21.82 -25.67 -12.18
C TRP A 297 22.79 -24.50 -11.94
N LYS A 298 22.42 -23.53 -11.09
CA LYS A 298 23.25 -22.38 -10.72
C LYS A 298 24.54 -22.81 -10.00
N GLN A 299 24.45 -23.68 -9.00
CA GLN A 299 25.60 -24.21 -8.26
C GLN A 299 26.54 -25.02 -9.15
N GLY A 300 25.99 -25.74 -10.15
CA GLY A 300 26.75 -26.42 -11.20
C GLY A 300 27.43 -25.49 -12.22
N GLY A 301 27.43 -24.18 -11.99
CA GLY A 301 28.01 -23.19 -12.89
C GLY A 301 27.18 -22.91 -14.13
N ARG A 302 25.85 -23.10 -14.05
CA ARG A 302 24.89 -22.88 -15.15
C ARG A 302 25.18 -23.71 -16.41
N ARG A 303 25.71 -24.92 -16.24
CA ARG A 303 26.00 -25.87 -17.33
C ARG A 303 24.73 -26.60 -17.77
N GLY A 304 24.61 -26.88 -19.06
CA GLY A 304 23.45 -27.59 -19.64
C GLY A 304 22.26 -26.68 -19.96
N PRO A 305 21.10 -27.25 -20.32
CA PRO A 305 19.91 -26.46 -20.64
C PRO A 305 19.43 -25.68 -19.42
N ARG A 306 18.99 -24.44 -19.63
CA ARG A 306 18.38 -23.60 -18.60
C ARG A 306 17.06 -24.26 -18.12
N PRO A 307 16.87 -24.47 -16.81
CA PRO A 307 15.59 -24.92 -16.27
C PRO A 307 14.45 -23.96 -16.65
N PRO A 308 13.26 -24.45 -17.02
CA PRO A 308 12.14 -23.60 -17.44
C PRO A 308 11.76 -22.53 -16.42
N ALA A 309 11.81 -22.88 -15.14
CA ALA A 309 11.46 -22.01 -14.02
C ALA A 309 12.52 -20.96 -13.68
N ALA A 310 13.69 -20.95 -14.32
CA ALA A 310 14.67 -19.90 -14.10
C ALA A 310 14.09 -18.54 -14.51
N GLN A 311 14.18 -17.55 -13.63
CA GLN A 311 13.65 -16.21 -13.85
C GLN A 311 14.69 -15.32 -14.51
N ALA A 312 14.23 -14.42 -15.39
CA ALA A 312 15.10 -13.44 -16.02
C ALA A 312 15.35 -12.26 -15.08
N PHE A 313 16.60 -11.82 -15.02
CA PHE A 313 17.07 -10.62 -14.32
C PHE A 313 17.93 -9.78 -15.27
N TRP A 314 18.24 -8.54 -14.88
CA TRP A 314 19.04 -7.62 -15.68
C TRP A 314 20.20 -7.08 -14.87
N ASP A 315 21.42 -7.20 -15.42
CA ASP A 315 22.66 -6.74 -14.81
C ASP A 315 22.81 -5.21 -14.89
N ALA A 316 23.97 -4.69 -14.48
CA ALA A 316 24.27 -3.27 -14.48
C ALA A 316 24.43 -2.69 -15.90
N GLU A 317 24.73 -3.51 -16.90
CA GLU A 317 24.80 -3.12 -18.31
C GLU A 317 23.44 -3.25 -19.02
N GLY A 318 22.40 -3.67 -18.29
CA GLY A 318 21.06 -3.95 -18.80
C GLY A 318 21.01 -5.21 -19.68
N GLY A 319 22.00 -6.08 -19.58
CA GLY A 319 22.05 -7.42 -20.14
C GLY A 319 21.16 -8.38 -19.35
N ARG A 320 20.44 -9.26 -20.05
CA ARG A 320 19.55 -10.23 -19.44
C ARG A 320 20.32 -11.48 -19.02
N TYR A 321 20.20 -11.88 -17.76
CA TYR A 321 20.71 -13.14 -17.24
C TYR A 321 19.60 -13.93 -16.53
N TRP A 322 19.89 -15.18 -16.16
CA TRP A 322 18.91 -16.08 -15.54
C TRP A 322 19.38 -16.53 -14.16
N ASP A 323 18.47 -16.48 -13.20
CA ASP A 323 18.74 -16.83 -11.80
C ASP A 323 17.52 -17.50 -11.14
N GLU A 324 17.66 -17.76 -9.84
CA GLU A 324 16.62 -18.31 -8.97
C GLU A 324 15.32 -17.52 -9.10
N PRO A 325 14.18 -18.20 -9.35
CA PRO A 325 12.89 -17.54 -9.37
C PRO A 325 12.53 -17.02 -7.98
N THR A 326 11.90 -15.86 -7.96
CA THR A 326 11.23 -15.35 -6.76
C THR A 326 9.81 -15.92 -6.64
N PHE A 327 9.23 -16.39 -7.76
CA PHE A 327 7.80 -16.67 -7.93
C PHE A 327 6.88 -15.50 -7.53
N SER A 328 7.42 -14.28 -7.49
CA SER A 328 6.78 -13.10 -6.92
C SER A 328 6.30 -13.32 -5.47
N ALA A 329 6.96 -14.24 -4.74
CA ALA A 329 6.63 -14.66 -3.38
C ALA A 329 7.85 -14.62 -2.44
N ILE A 330 9.05 -14.92 -2.93
CA ILE A 330 10.31 -14.83 -2.21
C ILE A 330 10.84 -13.40 -2.32
N ALA A 331 10.51 -12.56 -1.33
CA ALA A 331 10.98 -11.19 -1.28
C ALA A 331 12.50 -11.12 -1.02
N PRO A 332 13.18 -10.06 -1.51
CA PRO A 332 14.53 -9.73 -1.06
C PRO A 332 14.55 -9.31 0.43
N PRO A 333 15.66 -9.53 1.15
CA PRO A 333 15.78 -9.09 2.55
C PRO A 333 15.81 -7.55 2.65
N GLY A 334 15.31 -7.01 3.76
CA GLY A 334 15.36 -5.59 4.11
C GLY A 334 14.14 -5.14 4.92
N PRO A 335 14.28 -4.19 5.86
CA PRO A 335 13.13 -3.57 6.51
C PRO A 335 12.39 -2.73 5.48
N ALA A 336 11.06 -2.76 5.51
CA ALA A 336 10.31 -2.30 4.37
C ALA A 336 9.26 -1.30 4.79
N HIS A 337 9.50 -0.03 4.45
CA HIS A 337 8.48 1.03 4.46
C HIS A 337 7.22 0.61 3.69
N HIS A 338 7.44 -0.17 2.62
CA HIS A 338 6.41 -0.81 1.81
C HIS A 338 6.56 -2.33 1.85
N SER A 339 5.50 -3.11 1.69
CA SER A 339 5.58 -4.52 1.34
C SER A 339 6.08 -4.69 -0.10
N TRP A 340 7.14 -5.49 -0.29
CA TRP A 340 7.62 -5.85 -1.63
C TRP A 340 6.53 -6.49 -2.48
N HIS A 341 5.71 -7.37 -1.90
CA HIS A 341 4.62 -8.04 -2.61
C HIS A 341 3.54 -7.07 -3.08
N SER A 342 3.27 -6.02 -2.30
CA SER A 342 2.36 -4.95 -2.70
C SER A 342 2.92 -4.11 -3.84
N VAL A 343 4.22 -3.75 -3.79
CA VAL A 343 4.87 -3.00 -4.88
C VAL A 343 4.89 -3.81 -6.18
N VAL A 344 5.36 -5.06 -6.11
CA VAL A 344 5.38 -5.97 -7.26
C VAL A 344 3.96 -6.24 -7.75
N GLY A 345 3.01 -6.50 -6.84
CA GLY A 345 1.61 -6.72 -7.17
C GLY A 345 1.01 -5.53 -7.91
N ALA A 346 1.26 -4.30 -7.46
CA ALA A 346 0.75 -3.10 -8.11
C ALA A 346 1.27 -2.95 -9.55
N TYR A 347 2.58 -3.18 -9.76
CA TYR A 347 3.19 -3.13 -11.09
C TYR A 347 2.67 -4.25 -12.02
N LEU A 348 2.58 -5.48 -11.52
CA LEU A 348 2.05 -6.61 -12.28
C LEU A 348 0.56 -6.42 -12.59
N GLY A 349 -0.23 -5.93 -11.64
CA GLY A 349 -1.64 -5.64 -11.84
C GLY A 349 -1.89 -4.55 -12.87
N PHE A 350 -1.07 -3.50 -12.86
CA PHE A 350 -1.09 -2.47 -13.88
C PHE A 350 -0.82 -3.06 -15.28
N ALA A 351 0.24 -3.87 -15.41
CA ALA A 351 0.62 -4.52 -16.67
C ALA A 351 -0.43 -5.53 -17.16
N LEU A 352 -1.05 -6.25 -16.23
CA LEU A 352 -2.15 -7.18 -16.50
C LEU A 352 -3.38 -6.44 -17.06
N GLY A 353 -3.74 -5.32 -16.45
CA GLY A 353 -4.84 -4.47 -16.93
C GLY A 353 -4.56 -3.94 -18.33
N ASP A 354 -3.32 -3.59 -18.65
CA ASP A 354 -2.88 -3.13 -19.99
C ASP A 354 -3.10 -4.24 -21.02
N ARG A 355 -2.63 -5.46 -20.69
CA ARG A 355 -2.81 -6.65 -21.54
C ARG A 355 -4.28 -6.97 -21.78
N VAL A 356 -5.10 -7.00 -20.74
CA VAL A 356 -6.54 -7.34 -20.84
C VAL A 356 -7.30 -6.30 -21.66
N SER A 357 -6.90 -5.02 -21.58
CA SER A 357 -7.51 -3.95 -22.38
C SER A 357 -7.22 -4.11 -23.88
N GLY A 358 -6.16 -4.84 -24.26
CA GLY A 358 -5.80 -5.09 -25.66
C GLY A 358 -5.32 -3.85 -26.42
N THR A 359 -5.25 -2.70 -25.75
CA THR A 359 -4.85 -1.43 -26.33
C THR A 359 -3.35 -1.25 -26.18
N ASN A 360 -2.62 -1.27 -27.28
CA ASN A 360 -1.16 -1.19 -27.30
C ASN A 360 -0.65 0.25 -27.02
N ARG A 361 -1.13 0.89 -25.94
CA ARG A 361 -0.87 2.31 -25.62
C ARG A 361 0.46 2.55 -24.90
N GLY A 362 1.20 1.49 -24.56
CA GLY A 362 2.54 1.60 -23.97
C GLY A 362 2.55 2.24 -22.58
N LEU A 363 1.43 2.25 -21.85
CA LEU A 363 1.35 2.85 -20.51
C LEU A 363 2.18 2.06 -19.51
N THR A 364 2.21 0.72 -19.60
CA THR A 364 3.13 -0.11 -18.81
C THR A 364 4.57 0.27 -19.12
N ALA A 365 4.93 0.41 -20.39
CA ALA A 365 6.25 0.89 -20.78
C ALA A 365 6.56 2.28 -20.19
N GLY A 366 5.59 3.20 -20.22
CA GLY A 366 5.70 4.53 -19.59
C GLY A 366 6.02 4.46 -18.09
N LEU A 367 5.33 3.59 -17.34
CA LEU A 367 5.62 3.32 -15.92
C LEU A 367 7.05 2.78 -15.72
N LEU A 368 7.46 1.80 -16.53
CA LEU A 368 8.79 1.19 -16.44
C LEU A 368 9.91 2.21 -16.74
N HIS A 369 9.76 3.03 -17.78
CA HIS A 369 10.70 4.09 -18.14
C HIS A 369 10.76 5.20 -17.08
N ALA A 370 9.61 5.60 -16.54
CA ALA A 370 9.55 6.58 -15.45
C ALA A 370 10.25 6.05 -14.17
N THR A 371 10.06 4.76 -13.88
CA THR A 371 10.69 4.07 -12.75
C THR A 371 12.22 4.06 -12.90
N ASP A 372 12.72 3.65 -14.07
CA ASP A 372 14.17 3.65 -14.35
C ASP A 372 14.77 5.05 -14.20
N LEU A 373 14.12 6.07 -14.78
CA LEU A 373 14.57 7.45 -14.69
C LEU A 373 14.66 7.92 -13.23
N LEU A 374 13.65 7.61 -12.41
CA LEU A 374 13.62 8.03 -11.01
C LEU A 374 14.67 7.30 -10.17
N VAL A 375 14.88 5.99 -10.38
CA VAL A 375 15.94 5.23 -9.71
C VAL A 375 17.33 5.78 -10.07
N ARG A 376 17.58 6.14 -11.34
CA ARG A 376 18.84 6.77 -11.75
C ARG A 376 19.03 8.15 -11.11
N LYS A 377 17.95 8.93 -10.96
CA LYS A 377 18.01 10.19 -10.21
C LYS A 377 18.34 9.94 -8.74
N ALA A 378 17.75 8.91 -8.12
CA ALA A 378 17.99 8.54 -6.73
C ALA A 378 19.46 8.27 -6.43
N ALA A 379 20.16 7.58 -7.33
CA ALA A 379 21.60 7.35 -7.20
C ALA A 379 22.43 8.65 -7.13
N GLY A 380 21.91 9.78 -7.64
CA GLY A 380 22.59 11.07 -7.56
C GLY A 380 22.49 11.76 -6.19
N TRP A 381 21.47 11.45 -5.40
CA TRP A 381 21.23 12.10 -4.10
C TRP A 381 21.17 11.12 -2.92
N ALA A 382 21.24 9.81 -3.14
CA ALA A 382 21.37 8.76 -2.13
C ALA A 382 22.68 7.98 -2.34
N PRO A 383 23.82 8.45 -1.79
CA PRO A 383 25.13 7.84 -2.05
C PRO A 383 25.24 6.40 -1.54
N ASP A 384 24.53 6.06 -0.46
CA ASP A 384 24.51 4.70 0.10
C ASP A 384 23.87 3.70 -0.86
N LEU A 385 23.00 4.15 -1.77
CA LEU A 385 22.40 3.31 -2.81
C LEU A 385 23.47 2.66 -3.69
N ALA A 386 24.56 3.38 -4.00
CA ALA A 386 25.67 2.84 -4.80
C ALA A 386 26.39 1.67 -4.09
N GLY A 387 26.39 1.65 -2.76
CA GLY A 387 27.00 0.60 -1.95
C GLY A 387 26.17 -0.68 -1.82
N THR A 388 24.90 -0.67 -2.25
CA THR A 388 23.97 -1.80 -2.07
C THR A 388 24.13 -2.93 -3.09
N GLY A 389 24.91 -2.71 -4.15
CA GLY A 389 24.98 -3.63 -5.28
C GLY A 389 23.70 -3.68 -6.12
N LEU A 390 22.78 -2.70 -5.96
CA LEU A 390 21.66 -2.51 -6.86
C LEU A 390 22.17 -2.15 -8.27
N PRO A 391 21.73 -2.84 -9.35
CA PRO A 391 22.22 -2.58 -10.69
C PRO A 391 21.72 -1.21 -11.19
N LEU A 392 22.61 -0.21 -11.16
CA LEU A 392 22.38 1.12 -11.74
C LEU A 392 22.66 1.06 -13.25
N ARG A 393 21.59 0.89 -14.04
CA ARG A 393 21.67 0.65 -15.48
C ARG A 393 21.89 1.93 -16.28
N PRO A 394 22.56 1.88 -17.44
CA PRO A 394 22.79 3.06 -18.27
C PRO A 394 21.49 3.56 -18.90
N ALA A 395 21.41 4.87 -19.16
CA ALA A 395 20.27 5.47 -19.86
C ALA A 395 19.97 4.74 -21.19
N GLY A 396 18.69 4.47 -21.48
CA GLY A 396 18.25 3.82 -22.71
C GLY A 396 18.39 2.30 -22.75
N TRP A 397 18.87 1.64 -21.68
CA TRP A 397 19.00 0.18 -21.66
C TRP A 397 17.66 -0.54 -21.87
N LEU A 398 16.57 0.08 -21.41
CA LEU A 398 15.22 -0.46 -21.38
C LEU A 398 14.57 -0.49 -22.78
N ASP A 399 15.02 0.35 -23.71
CA ASP A 399 14.52 0.41 -25.10
C ASP A 399 14.74 -0.92 -25.86
N ARG A 400 15.66 -1.76 -25.37
CA ARG A 400 15.90 -3.11 -25.91
C ARG A 400 14.83 -4.13 -25.51
N TRP A 401 14.11 -3.87 -24.43
CA TRP A 401 13.26 -4.84 -23.74
C TRP A 401 11.81 -4.40 -23.61
N SER A 402 11.54 -3.10 -23.70
CA SER A 402 10.21 -2.52 -23.61
C SER A 402 10.01 -1.57 -24.78
N ALA A 403 8.75 -1.41 -25.21
CA ALA A 403 8.39 -0.37 -26.17
C ALA A 403 8.86 1.03 -25.69
N PRO A 404 9.08 1.98 -26.62
CA PRO A 404 9.33 3.37 -26.26
C PRO A 404 8.21 3.89 -25.34
N GLY A 405 8.58 4.62 -24.28
CA GLY A 405 7.66 5.00 -23.21
C GLY A 405 6.36 5.66 -23.70
N GLY A 406 5.22 5.20 -23.19
CA GLY A 406 3.92 5.84 -23.36
C GLY A 406 3.77 7.11 -22.52
N PRO A 407 2.65 7.85 -22.68
CA PRO A 407 2.43 9.09 -21.94
C PRO A 407 2.44 8.85 -20.42
N GLN A 408 3.03 9.78 -19.67
CA GLN A 408 2.89 9.80 -18.21
C GLN A 408 1.48 10.26 -17.85
N VAL A 409 0.78 9.44 -17.07
CA VAL A 409 -0.56 9.73 -16.54
C VAL A 409 -0.47 9.85 -15.03
N LYS A 410 -1.43 10.55 -14.42
CA LYS A 410 -1.37 10.84 -12.99
C LYS A 410 -1.34 9.57 -12.13
N GLU A 411 -1.97 8.48 -12.58
CA GLU A 411 -2.04 7.20 -11.87
C GLU A 411 -0.69 6.49 -11.83
N THR A 412 0.06 6.48 -12.94
CA THR A 412 1.40 5.88 -13.00
C THR A 412 2.43 6.72 -12.26
N THR A 413 2.37 8.04 -12.43
CA THR A 413 3.20 8.99 -11.68
C THR A 413 2.91 8.86 -10.18
N GLY A 414 1.64 8.82 -9.79
CA GLY A 414 1.21 8.72 -8.41
C GLY A 414 1.60 7.40 -7.73
N LEU A 415 1.48 6.26 -8.43
CA LEU A 415 1.99 4.96 -7.96
C LEU A 415 3.50 5.01 -7.74
N LEU A 416 4.27 5.53 -8.71
CA LEU A 416 5.72 5.66 -8.56
C LEU A 416 6.10 6.60 -7.42
N GLY A 417 5.41 7.73 -7.27
CA GLY A 417 5.58 8.65 -6.15
C GLY A 417 5.28 8.02 -4.80
N ALA A 418 4.28 7.12 -4.73
CA ALA A 418 3.98 6.36 -3.53
C ALA A 418 5.07 5.35 -3.18
N VAL A 419 5.57 4.59 -4.17
CA VAL A 419 6.72 3.67 -3.98
C VAL A 419 7.93 4.43 -3.47
N ALA A 420 8.17 5.63 -3.99
CA ALA A 420 9.30 6.47 -3.64
C ALA A 420 9.02 7.44 -2.46
N SER A 421 7.90 7.28 -1.74
CA SER A 421 7.44 8.22 -0.70
C SER A 421 8.44 8.46 0.43
N ALA A 422 9.32 7.49 0.72
CA ALA A 422 10.40 7.69 1.70
C ALA A 422 11.38 8.81 1.30
N ALA A 423 11.46 9.14 0.01
CA ALA A 423 12.25 10.24 -0.55
C ALA A 423 11.41 11.44 -0.94
N ARG A 424 10.23 11.64 -0.31
CA ARG A 424 9.26 12.68 -0.70
C ARG A 424 9.87 14.07 -0.96
N PRO A 425 10.81 14.59 -0.14
CA PRO A 425 11.44 15.89 -0.39
C PRO A 425 12.20 15.97 -1.73
N GLN A 426 12.65 14.84 -2.28
CA GLN A 426 13.45 14.74 -3.50
C GLN A 426 12.63 14.30 -4.73
N LEU A 427 11.34 13.97 -4.57
CA LEU A 427 10.50 13.45 -5.66
C LEU A 427 10.13 14.51 -6.71
N GLY A 428 10.14 15.80 -6.39
CA GLY A 428 9.65 16.84 -7.31
C GLY A 428 8.22 16.54 -7.79
N GLY A 429 7.99 16.53 -9.10
CA GLY A 429 6.67 16.31 -9.73
C GLY A 429 6.15 14.86 -9.76
N TYR A 430 6.81 13.91 -9.11
CA TYR A 430 6.33 12.51 -9.06
C TYR A 430 5.26 12.28 -7.97
N TRP A 431 5.09 13.22 -7.04
CA TRP A 431 4.03 13.13 -6.03
C TRP A 431 2.71 13.69 -6.57
N VAL A 432 1.65 12.89 -6.49
CA VAL A 432 0.31 13.26 -6.97
C VAL A 432 -0.66 13.23 -5.79
N ASP A 433 -1.13 14.39 -5.35
CA ASP A 433 -1.83 14.55 -4.06
C ASP A 433 -3.12 13.73 -3.92
N ASP A 434 -3.85 13.46 -5.01
CA ASP A 434 -5.08 12.67 -4.99
C ASP A 434 -4.86 11.16 -5.20
N VAL A 435 -3.65 10.73 -5.56
CA VAL A 435 -3.31 9.35 -5.94
C VAL A 435 -2.26 8.73 -5.02
N SER A 436 -1.11 9.40 -4.86
CA SER A 436 0.04 8.87 -4.12
C SER A 436 -0.28 8.49 -2.68
N PRO A 437 -1.07 9.26 -1.89
CA PRO A 437 -1.41 8.86 -0.52
C PRO A 437 -2.17 7.54 -0.43
N VAL A 438 -3.06 7.26 -1.40
CA VAL A 438 -3.83 6.00 -1.41
C VAL A 438 -2.92 4.82 -1.66
N PHE A 439 -2.04 4.91 -2.67
CA PHE A 439 -1.06 3.86 -2.91
C PHE A 439 -0.07 3.72 -1.76
N GLU A 440 0.42 4.82 -1.16
CA GLU A 440 1.37 4.77 -0.05
C GLU A 440 0.83 3.91 1.08
N LEU A 441 -0.41 4.13 1.51
CA LEU A 441 -1.05 3.35 2.57
C LEU A 441 -1.32 1.90 2.15
N LEU A 442 -1.73 1.65 0.90
CA LEU A 442 -1.92 0.28 0.40
C LEU A 442 -0.61 -0.50 0.25
N LEU A 443 0.50 0.20 0.03
CA LEU A 443 1.81 -0.43 -0.13
C LEU A 443 2.43 -0.80 1.22
N ARG A 444 1.94 -0.31 2.37
CA ARG A 444 2.53 -0.61 3.69
C ARG A 444 2.41 -2.10 4.08
N PRO A 445 3.30 -2.61 4.94
CA PRO A 445 3.19 -3.98 5.47
C PRO A 445 1.87 -4.26 6.18
N ASP A 446 1.34 -3.28 6.92
CA ASP A 446 0.10 -3.33 7.72
C ASP A 446 -1.14 -2.80 6.97
N ARG A 447 -1.08 -2.77 5.64
CA ARG A 447 -2.15 -2.28 4.75
C ARG A 447 -3.55 -2.79 5.12
N GLY A 448 -4.49 -1.85 5.15
CA GLY A 448 -5.92 -2.14 5.29
C GLY A 448 -6.63 -2.36 3.96
N GLU A 449 -7.93 -2.65 4.03
CA GLU A 449 -8.79 -2.59 2.84
C GLU A 449 -8.85 -1.15 2.28
N LEU A 450 -9.07 -1.01 0.98
CA LEU A 450 -9.11 0.31 0.33
C LEU A 450 -10.11 1.26 1.01
N THR A 451 -11.26 0.79 1.46
CA THR A 451 -12.22 1.66 2.17
C THR A 451 -11.69 2.19 3.50
N ALA A 452 -10.93 1.38 4.24
CA ALA A 452 -10.27 1.84 5.47
C ALA A 452 -9.20 2.90 5.15
N VAL A 453 -8.40 2.66 4.11
CA VAL A 453 -7.40 3.62 3.59
C VAL A 453 -8.05 4.95 3.20
N LEU A 454 -9.14 4.93 2.44
CA LEU A 454 -9.85 6.15 2.04
C LEU A 454 -10.43 6.92 3.24
N ARG A 455 -10.93 6.20 4.26
CA ARG A 455 -11.42 6.81 5.50
C ARG A 455 -10.29 7.42 6.32
N GLU A 456 -9.14 6.75 6.44
CA GLU A 456 -7.95 7.25 7.13
C GLU A 456 -7.47 8.56 6.50
N LEU A 457 -7.46 8.64 5.18
CA LEU A 457 -7.08 9.84 4.45
C LEU A 457 -8.11 10.98 4.53
N GLY A 458 -9.34 10.70 4.97
CA GLY A 458 -10.45 11.66 4.88
C GLY A 458 -10.79 12.07 3.44
N ALA A 459 -10.44 11.24 2.46
CA ALA A 459 -10.57 11.53 1.03
C ALA A 459 -11.61 10.61 0.37
N PHE A 460 -12.20 11.07 -0.74
CA PHE A 460 -13.16 10.28 -1.54
C PHE A 460 -14.35 9.72 -0.74
N GLY A 461 -14.84 10.47 0.26
CA GLY A 461 -15.98 10.06 1.09
C GLY A 461 -17.24 9.73 0.28
N HIS A 462 -17.43 10.37 -0.88
CA HIS A 462 -18.51 10.05 -1.81
C HIS A 462 -18.38 8.64 -2.42
N VAL A 463 -17.17 8.21 -2.81
CA VAL A 463 -16.91 6.84 -3.32
C VAL A 463 -17.16 5.81 -2.21
N VAL A 464 -16.70 6.11 -0.99
CA VAL A 464 -16.95 5.26 0.18
C VAL A 464 -18.45 5.13 0.47
N ALA A 465 -19.22 6.22 0.35
CA ALA A 465 -20.67 6.20 0.53
C ALA A 465 -21.38 5.38 -0.57
N MET A 466 -20.88 5.41 -1.80
CA MET A 466 -21.42 4.61 -2.92
C MET A 466 -21.27 3.09 -2.71
N ARG A 467 -20.29 2.64 -1.90
CA ARG A 467 -20.05 1.21 -1.60
C ARG A 467 -21.30 0.49 -1.12
N GLU A 468 -22.05 1.14 -0.22
CA GLU A 468 -23.21 0.54 0.45
C GLU A 468 -24.53 0.75 -0.31
N GLN A 469 -24.50 1.49 -1.41
CA GLN A 469 -25.68 1.72 -2.25
C GLN A 469 -25.94 0.51 -3.15
N ASP A 470 -27.21 0.09 -3.20
CA ASP A 470 -27.72 -0.98 -4.07
C ASP A 470 -27.80 -0.58 -5.56
N THR A 471 -27.41 0.64 -5.94
CA THR A 471 -27.37 1.10 -7.34
C THR A 471 -26.42 0.24 -8.17
N PRO A 472 -26.81 -0.16 -9.40
CA PRO A 472 -25.95 -0.90 -10.31
C PRO A 472 -24.59 -0.23 -10.50
N LEU A 473 -23.52 -1.03 -10.51
CA LEU A 473 -22.15 -0.50 -10.60
C LEU A 473 -21.95 0.32 -11.89
N ALA A 474 -22.51 -0.13 -13.01
CA ALA A 474 -22.41 0.57 -14.30
C ALA A 474 -22.98 2.00 -14.24
N GLU A 475 -24.12 2.18 -13.58
CA GLU A 475 -24.76 3.49 -13.40
C GLU A 475 -23.92 4.41 -12.50
N GLN A 476 -23.40 3.87 -11.38
CA GLN A 476 -22.53 4.64 -10.50
C GLN A 476 -21.23 5.06 -11.20
N LEU A 477 -20.65 4.19 -12.03
CA LEU A 477 -19.46 4.49 -12.81
C LEU A 477 -19.71 5.60 -13.84
N ALA A 478 -20.89 5.63 -14.45
CA ALA A 478 -21.29 6.69 -15.39
C ALA A 478 -21.40 8.06 -14.69
N GLY A 479 -21.73 8.09 -13.39
CA GLY A 479 -21.78 9.30 -12.57
C GLY A 479 -20.42 9.86 -12.13
N LEU A 480 -19.32 9.12 -12.32
CA LEU A 480 -17.98 9.55 -11.89
C LEU A 480 -17.18 10.19 -13.04
N GLY A 481 -16.48 11.27 -12.72
CA GLY A 481 -15.81 12.13 -13.70
C GLY A 481 -14.41 11.66 -14.13
N THR A 482 -13.74 10.85 -13.31
CA THR A 482 -12.33 10.48 -13.55
C THR A 482 -12.08 8.96 -13.56
N PRO A 483 -11.10 8.46 -14.36
CA PRO A 483 -10.65 7.06 -14.31
C PRO A 483 -10.21 6.62 -12.91
N TRP A 484 -9.54 7.51 -12.18
CA TRP A 484 -9.13 7.28 -10.78
C TRP A 484 -10.33 6.99 -9.87
N GLU A 485 -11.35 7.86 -9.84
CA GLU A 485 -12.54 7.64 -9.00
C GLU A 485 -13.31 6.37 -9.39
N ARG A 486 -13.41 6.08 -10.69
CA ARG A 486 -14.01 4.83 -11.17
C ARG A 486 -13.24 3.61 -10.68
N ALA A 487 -11.91 3.64 -10.75
CA ALA A 487 -11.08 2.54 -10.26
C ALA A 487 -11.22 2.37 -8.73
N LEU A 488 -11.25 3.48 -7.98
CA LEU A 488 -11.53 3.45 -6.54
C LEU A 488 -12.89 2.82 -6.26
N LEU A 489 -13.95 3.22 -6.96
CA LEU A 489 -15.29 2.64 -6.78
C LEU A 489 -15.31 1.14 -7.06
N VAL A 490 -14.71 0.71 -8.18
CA VAL A 490 -14.61 -0.71 -8.54
C VAL A 490 -13.91 -1.50 -7.44
N VAL A 491 -12.77 -1.03 -6.92
CA VAL A 491 -12.03 -1.77 -5.89
C VAL A 491 -12.69 -1.67 -4.51
N VAL A 492 -13.36 -0.57 -4.20
CA VAL A 492 -14.16 -0.43 -2.98
C VAL A 492 -15.36 -1.40 -3.00
N LYS A 493 -16.04 -1.56 -4.15
CA LYS A 493 -17.17 -2.48 -4.29
C LYS A 493 -16.75 -3.93 -4.50
N LEU A 494 -15.77 -4.19 -5.35
CA LEU A 494 -15.43 -5.53 -5.83
C LEU A 494 -14.01 -5.97 -5.46
N GLY A 495 -13.24 -5.19 -4.70
CA GLY A 495 -11.85 -5.54 -4.36
C GLY A 495 -11.70 -6.77 -3.47
N HIS A 496 -12.79 -7.23 -2.87
CA HIS A 496 -12.90 -8.52 -2.18
C HIS A 496 -13.02 -9.71 -3.16
N ARG A 497 -13.31 -9.42 -4.44
CA ARG A 497 -13.43 -10.34 -5.57
C ARG A 497 -12.60 -9.83 -6.77
N PRO A 498 -11.27 -9.94 -6.69
CA PRO A 498 -10.37 -9.35 -7.68
C PRO A 498 -10.66 -9.70 -9.14
N PHE A 499 -11.10 -10.94 -9.41
CA PHE A 499 -11.40 -11.39 -10.78
C PHE A 499 -12.63 -10.70 -11.37
N ASP A 500 -13.68 -10.51 -10.57
CA ASP A 500 -14.88 -9.79 -11.02
C ASP A 500 -14.59 -8.30 -11.19
N ALA A 501 -13.79 -7.72 -10.30
CA ALA A 501 -13.32 -6.34 -10.43
C ALA A 501 -12.56 -6.10 -11.75
N LEU A 502 -11.70 -7.04 -12.16
CA LEU A 502 -10.97 -6.99 -13.44
C LEU A 502 -11.87 -7.29 -14.64
N GLY A 503 -12.97 -8.03 -14.45
CA GLY A 503 -13.95 -8.38 -15.46
C GLY A 503 -14.92 -7.26 -15.81
N VAL A 504 -15.03 -6.21 -14.98
CA VAL A 504 -15.91 -5.06 -15.26
C VAL A 504 -15.56 -4.44 -16.63
N PRO A 505 -16.57 -4.08 -17.45
CA PRO A 505 -16.34 -3.34 -18.69
C PRO A 505 -15.89 -1.91 -18.37
N LEU A 506 -14.58 -1.69 -18.44
CA LEU A 506 -13.92 -0.43 -18.09
C LEU A 506 -13.06 0.08 -19.26
N ASP A 507 -12.84 1.39 -19.32
CA ASP A 507 -11.80 1.98 -20.15
C ASP A 507 -10.40 1.54 -19.70
N ASP A 508 -9.43 1.59 -20.61
CA ASP A 508 -8.09 1.03 -20.43
C ASP A 508 -7.41 1.52 -19.14
N LEU A 509 -7.39 2.83 -18.92
CA LEU A 509 -6.71 3.43 -17.77
C LEU A 509 -7.40 3.06 -16.46
N THR A 510 -8.74 3.07 -16.43
CA THR A 510 -9.49 2.61 -15.27
C THR A 510 -9.18 1.14 -14.95
N ARG A 511 -9.17 0.25 -15.96
CA ARG A 511 -8.87 -1.18 -15.76
C ARG A 511 -7.46 -1.42 -15.23
N MET A 512 -6.47 -0.72 -15.80
CA MET A 512 -5.07 -0.78 -15.35
C MET A 512 -4.92 -0.30 -13.90
N THR A 513 -5.62 0.77 -13.55
CA THR A 513 -5.63 1.32 -12.19
C THR A 513 -6.31 0.37 -11.20
N VAL A 514 -7.41 -0.29 -11.59
CA VAL A 514 -8.04 -1.35 -10.80
C VAL A 514 -7.04 -2.49 -10.55
N GLY A 515 -6.34 -2.95 -11.59
CA GLY A 515 -5.29 -3.95 -11.45
C GLY A 515 -4.19 -3.52 -10.48
N ALA A 516 -3.69 -2.28 -10.59
CA ALA A 516 -2.68 -1.75 -9.68
C ALA A 516 -3.15 -1.68 -8.22
N LEU A 517 -4.38 -1.23 -7.97
CA LEU A 517 -4.96 -1.14 -6.63
C LEU A 517 -5.19 -2.54 -6.01
N LEU A 518 -5.71 -3.49 -6.80
CA LEU A 518 -5.86 -4.88 -6.37
C LEU A 518 -4.51 -5.52 -6.05
N GLY A 519 -3.52 -5.26 -6.89
CA GLY A 519 -2.16 -5.74 -6.71
C GLY A 519 -1.45 -5.11 -5.52
N ALA A 520 -1.65 -3.82 -5.27
CA ALA A 520 -1.14 -3.16 -4.06
C ALA A 520 -1.72 -3.80 -2.79
N ARG A 521 -3.02 -4.10 -2.81
CA ARG A 521 -3.71 -4.70 -1.66
C ARG A 521 -3.35 -6.17 -1.44
N HIS A 522 -3.42 -6.99 -2.48
CA HIS A 522 -3.35 -8.46 -2.36
C HIS A 522 -2.04 -9.06 -2.87
N GLY A 523 -1.15 -8.24 -3.41
CA GLY A 523 0.03 -8.72 -4.13
C GLY A 523 -0.36 -9.49 -5.39
N ILE A 524 0.48 -10.47 -5.76
CA ILE A 524 0.23 -11.37 -6.89
C ILE A 524 -1.06 -12.21 -6.74
N ARG A 525 -1.59 -12.37 -5.51
CA ARG A 525 -2.80 -13.17 -5.23
C ARG A 525 -4.08 -12.55 -5.78
N ALA A 526 -4.05 -11.28 -6.16
CA ALA A 526 -5.16 -10.65 -6.86
C ALA A 526 -5.43 -11.26 -8.24
N PHE A 527 -4.49 -12.03 -8.82
CA PHE A 527 -4.51 -12.38 -10.24
C PHE A 527 -4.46 -13.89 -10.48
N PRO A 528 -5.15 -14.39 -11.54
CA PRO A 528 -5.06 -15.79 -11.90
C PRO A 528 -3.65 -16.15 -12.35
N GLY A 529 -3.14 -17.30 -11.92
CA GLY A 529 -1.78 -17.75 -12.28
C GLY A 529 -1.55 -17.82 -13.79
N ASN A 530 -2.53 -18.33 -14.53
CA ASN A 530 -2.48 -18.41 -16.00
C ASN A 530 -2.39 -17.03 -16.66
N TRP A 531 -3.03 -16.00 -16.12
CA TRP A 531 -2.94 -14.66 -16.71
C TRP A 531 -1.55 -14.03 -16.50
N LEU A 532 -0.91 -14.34 -15.37
CA LEU A 532 0.44 -13.88 -15.07
C LEU A 532 1.49 -14.62 -15.89
N ASP A 533 1.32 -15.93 -16.10
CA ASP A 533 2.21 -16.73 -16.94
C ASP A 533 2.18 -16.26 -18.40
N ASP A 534 1.03 -15.75 -18.84
CA ASP A 534 0.81 -15.20 -20.18
C ASP A 534 1.26 -13.74 -20.34
N LEU A 535 1.64 -13.04 -19.25
CA LEU A 535 2.00 -11.63 -19.29
C LEU A 535 3.37 -11.43 -19.96
N PRO A 536 3.45 -10.74 -21.13
CA PRO A 536 4.73 -10.43 -21.75
C PRO A 536 5.53 -9.55 -20.80
N ASP A 537 6.84 -9.83 -20.71
CA ASP A 537 7.76 -9.06 -19.90
C ASP A 537 7.47 -9.06 -18.39
N ARG A 538 6.69 -10.04 -17.87
CA ARG A 538 6.48 -10.24 -16.41
C ARG A 538 7.77 -10.10 -15.61
N HIS A 539 8.83 -10.78 -16.04
CA HIS A 539 10.12 -10.74 -15.34
C HIS A 539 10.74 -9.33 -15.33
N LEU A 540 10.55 -8.55 -16.40
CA LEU A 540 11.06 -7.18 -16.51
C LEU A 540 10.28 -6.24 -15.59
N VAL A 541 8.95 -6.37 -15.59
CA VAL A 541 8.06 -5.60 -14.70
C VAL A 541 8.43 -5.86 -13.24
N GLU A 542 8.57 -7.13 -12.85
CA GLU A 542 8.96 -7.50 -11.50
C GLU A 542 10.39 -7.02 -11.15
N CYS A 543 11.33 -7.10 -12.09
CA CYS A 543 12.70 -6.62 -11.91
C CYS A 543 12.72 -5.12 -11.61
N LEU A 544 11.95 -4.30 -12.36
CA LEU A 544 11.89 -2.86 -12.14
C LEU A 544 11.11 -2.48 -10.89
N ALA A 545 10.01 -3.16 -10.58
CA ALA A 545 9.30 -2.99 -9.31
C ALA A 545 10.21 -3.29 -8.11
N THR A 546 10.98 -4.38 -8.19
CA THR A 546 11.98 -4.75 -7.16
C THR A 546 13.12 -3.76 -7.08
N THR A 547 13.57 -3.22 -8.23
CA THR A 547 14.61 -2.18 -8.27
C THR A 547 14.11 -0.92 -7.58
N ALA A 548 12.87 -0.48 -7.85
CA ALA A 548 12.27 0.68 -7.19
C ALA A 548 12.08 0.45 -5.69
N TYR A 549 11.52 -0.70 -5.31
CA TYR A 549 11.35 -1.11 -3.91
C TYR A 549 12.67 -0.98 -3.13
N ARG A 550 13.77 -1.52 -3.68
CA ARG A 550 15.10 -1.43 -3.04
C ARG A 550 15.66 -0.02 -3.08
N ALA A 551 15.50 0.70 -4.18
CA ALA A 551 16.09 2.03 -4.34
C ALA A 551 15.50 3.08 -3.38
N PHE A 552 14.26 2.87 -2.94
CA PHE A 552 13.55 3.78 -2.02
C PHE A 552 13.31 3.18 -0.63
N ASP A 553 14.16 2.22 -0.22
CA ASP A 553 14.23 1.79 1.17
C ASP A 553 14.69 2.99 2.04
N PRO A 554 13.93 3.40 3.06
CA PRO A 554 14.31 4.53 3.91
C PRO A 554 15.64 4.37 4.64
N THR A 555 16.14 3.14 4.78
CA THR A 555 17.48 2.90 5.34
C THR A 555 18.61 3.33 4.41
N LEU A 556 18.33 3.49 3.11
CA LEU A 556 19.29 3.88 2.08
C LEU A 556 19.15 5.35 1.65
N LEU A 557 18.04 5.99 2.04
CA LEU A 557 17.75 7.35 1.64
C LEU A 557 18.32 8.33 2.67
N PRO A 558 18.74 9.53 2.24
CA PRO A 558 19.14 10.59 3.16
C PRO A 558 17.94 10.96 4.01
N ASP A 559 17.96 10.58 5.29
CA ASP A 559 16.98 11.04 6.26
C ASP A 559 17.49 12.35 6.87
N PRO A 560 16.86 13.51 6.56
CA PRO A 560 17.30 14.79 7.11
C PRO A 560 17.09 14.90 8.63
N THR A 561 16.31 13.99 9.23
CA THR A 561 16.04 13.90 10.68
C THR A 561 16.88 12.85 11.39
N ARG A 562 17.47 11.89 10.65
CA ARG A 562 18.47 10.96 11.19
C ARG A 562 19.74 11.77 11.38
N LEU A 563 20.02 12.16 12.63
CA LEU A 563 21.34 12.65 13.01
C LEU A 563 22.34 11.64 12.45
N ALA A 564 23.12 12.04 11.44
CA ALA A 564 24.14 11.17 10.87
C ALA A 564 25.00 10.64 12.02
N ALA A 565 25.19 9.31 12.05
CA ALA A 565 25.88 8.67 13.16
C ALA A 565 27.23 9.35 13.40
N HIS A 566 27.57 9.54 14.69
CA HIS A 566 28.84 10.11 15.09
C HIS A 566 30.00 9.35 14.39
N PRO A 567 30.90 10.02 13.64
CA PRO A 567 31.94 9.33 12.85
C PRO A 567 33.00 8.58 13.64
N GLY A 568 32.97 8.71 14.95
CA GLY A 568 34.07 8.35 15.82
C GLY A 568 35.22 9.35 15.71
N LEU A 569 36.27 9.10 16.51
CA LEU A 569 37.47 9.92 16.49
C LEU A 569 38.36 9.56 15.30
N PRO A 570 39.05 10.52 14.67
CA PRO A 570 40.00 10.25 13.61
C PRO A 570 41.19 9.43 14.13
N PRO A 571 41.84 8.60 13.30
CA PRO A 571 43.03 7.86 13.73
C PRO A 571 44.16 8.81 14.14
N ILE A 572 44.94 8.44 15.16
CA ILE A 572 46.04 9.25 15.68
C ILE A 572 47.13 9.43 14.61
N THR A 573 47.33 10.67 14.16
CA THR A 573 48.32 11.04 13.13
C THR A 573 49.66 11.50 13.72
N PRO A 574 50.74 11.56 12.92
CA PRO A 574 52.00 12.17 13.36
C PRO A 574 51.86 13.62 13.81
N ALA A 575 51.00 14.40 13.15
CA ALA A 575 50.72 15.78 13.54
C ALA A 575 50.05 15.87 14.92
N MET A 576 49.11 14.96 15.21
CA MET A 576 48.47 14.85 16.53
C MET A 576 49.48 14.46 17.62
N ARG A 577 50.45 13.57 17.33
CA ARG A 577 51.52 13.23 18.28
C ARG A 577 52.46 14.42 18.55
N ALA A 578 52.79 15.18 17.51
CA ALA A 578 53.58 16.40 17.66
C ALA A 578 52.86 17.45 18.51
N GLU A 579 51.53 17.59 18.34
CA GLU A 579 50.71 18.49 19.16
C GLU A 579 50.58 18.01 20.61
N ALA A 580 50.38 16.70 20.82
CA ALA A 580 50.32 16.11 22.16
C ALA A 580 51.62 16.34 22.97
N THR A 581 52.77 16.33 22.29
CA THR A 581 54.07 16.65 22.93
C THR A 581 54.14 18.12 23.39
N ARG A 582 53.44 19.03 22.70
CA ARG A 582 53.38 20.46 23.07
C ARG A 582 52.39 20.75 24.19
N THR A 583 51.43 19.84 24.42
CA THR A 583 50.32 20.02 25.38
C THR A 583 50.20 18.82 26.36
N PRO A 584 51.26 18.48 27.11
CA PRO A 584 51.27 17.32 28.00
C PRO A 584 50.24 17.44 29.13
N GLY A 585 49.69 16.30 29.55
CA GLY A 585 48.68 16.20 30.62
C GLY A 585 47.25 16.66 30.24
N GLY A 586 47.08 17.20 29.04
CA GLY A 586 45.81 17.75 28.54
C GLY A 586 44.92 16.75 27.78
N TRP A 587 44.07 17.31 26.92
CA TRP A 587 43.24 16.61 25.96
C TRP A 587 43.50 17.20 24.57
N LEU A 588 43.61 16.33 23.55
CA LEU A 588 43.66 16.75 22.15
C LEU A 588 42.28 16.65 21.51
N TYR A 589 41.62 17.79 21.33
CA TYR A 589 40.30 17.87 20.73
C TYR A 589 40.37 17.73 19.20
N CYS A 590 39.44 16.97 18.64
CA CYS A 590 39.32 16.71 17.22
C CYS A 590 38.06 17.42 16.70
N ALA A 591 38.25 18.47 15.89
CA ALA A 591 37.16 19.14 15.18
C ALA A 591 36.81 18.41 13.88
N ASP A 592 35.58 18.58 13.41
CA ASP A 592 35.18 18.14 12.08
C ASP A 592 36.00 18.89 10.99
N PRO A 593 36.46 18.21 9.92
CA PRO A 593 37.23 18.84 8.85
C PRO A 593 36.52 19.97 8.10
N ASP A 594 35.19 20.05 8.17
CA ASP A 594 34.42 21.14 7.54
C ASP A 594 34.43 22.44 8.37
N VAL A 595 35.04 22.45 9.57
CA VAL A 595 35.21 23.67 10.34
C VAL A 595 36.15 24.62 9.61
N ASP A 596 35.61 25.76 9.17
CA ASP A 596 36.38 26.81 8.54
C ASP A 596 36.60 27.99 9.51
N PRO A 597 37.86 28.26 9.92
CA PRO A 597 38.17 29.35 10.85
C PRO A 597 37.92 30.75 10.26
N ARG A 598 37.62 30.88 8.96
CA ARG A 598 37.19 32.15 8.33
C ARG A 598 35.75 32.53 8.69
N HIS A 599 34.94 31.55 9.09
CA HIS A 599 33.50 31.71 9.35
C HIS A 599 33.10 31.30 10.76
N ILE A 600 33.87 30.41 11.39
CA ILE A 600 33.59 29.89 12.73
C ILE A 600 34.73 30.31 13.66
N ASP A 601 34.41 31.17 14.62
CA ASP A 601 35.36 31.57 15.65
C ASP A 601 35.59 30.44 16.66
N GLY A 602 36.84 30.01 16.80
CA GLY A 602 37.21 28.92 17.70
C GLY A 602 36.70 27.56 17.22
N VAL A 603 36.36 26.70 18.19
CA VAL A 603 35.84 25.35 17.90
C VAL A 603 34.61 25.09 18.79
N PRO A 604 33.40 25.47 18.33
CA PRO A 604 32.18 25.25 19.10
C PRO A 604 31.96 23.78 19.42
N VAL A 605 31.35 23.47 20.56
CA VAL A 605 31.03 22.09 20.96
C VAL A 605 30.33 21.29 19.85
N PRO A 606 29.31 21.79 19.12
CA PRO A 606 28.66 20.99 18.07
C PRO A 606 29.58 20.61 16.89
N THR A 607 30.76 21.21 16.76
CA THR A 607 31.72 20.90 15.69
C THR A 607 32.81 19.91 16.11
N LEU A 608 32.88 19.56 17.40
CA LEU A 608 33.85 18.62 17.94
C LEU A 608 33.39 17.18 17.77
N LEU A 609 34.27 16.32 17.25
CA LEU A 609 34.12 14.87 17.24
C LEU A 609 34.42 14.24 18.62
N GLY A 610 35.11 14.98 19.48
CA GLY A 610 35.57 14.50 20.79
C GLY A 610 37.07 14.71 20.98
N ALA A 611 37.71 13.95 21.87
CA ALA A 611 39.10 14.17 22.24
C ALA A 611 39.85 12.88 22.66
N TYR A 612 41.17 12.93 22.50
CA TYR A 612 42.10 11.93 23.03
C TYR A 612 42.82 12.46 24.28
N LYS A 613 42.92 11.66 25.34
CA LYS A 613 43.64 12.04 26.56
C LYS A 613 45.16 11.94 26.35
N ILE A 614 45.87 12.98 26.77
CA ILE A 614 47.34 13.06 26.71
C ILE A 614 47.91 12.89 28.13
N GLY A 615 48.91 12.01 28.25
CA GLY A 615 49.67 11.76 29.47
C GLY A 615 50.67 12.87 29.79
N PRO A 616 51.26 12.86 31.01
CA PRO A 616 52.24 13.86 31.42
C PRO A 616 53.55 13.82 30.61
N ASP A 617 53.81 12.72 29.91
CA ASP A 617 54.94 12.51 29.01
C ASP A 617 54.66 12.94 27.55
N GLY A 618 53.47 13.47 27.28
CA GLY A 618 53.04 13.86 25.92
C GLY A 618 52.58 12.69 25.05
N ALA A 619 52.48 11.47 25.59
CA ALA A 619 51.95 10.31 24.90
C ALA A 619 50.42 10.19 25.06
N PHE A 620 49.74 9.54 24.10
CA PHE A 620 48.31 9.23 24.24
C PHE A 620 48.10 8.08 25.20
N THR A 621 47.16 8.23 26.14
CA THR A 621 46.90 7.24 27.21
C THR A 621 46.02 6.07 26.75
N GLY A 622 45.29 6.24 25.64
CA GLY A 622 44.25 5.32 25.16
C GLY A 622 42.84 5.69 25.62
N GLU A 623 42.69 6.61 26.56
CA GLU A 623 41.39 7.13 26.98
C GLU A 623 40.85 8.14 25.96
N THR A 624 39.56 8.02 25.63
CA THR A 624 38.85 8.84 24.66
C THR A 624 37.59 9.43 25.26
N TRP A 625 37.25 10.64 24.81
CA TRP A 625 35.94 11.25 25.02
C TRP A 625 35.29 11.42 23.65
N VAL A 626 34.07 10.91 23.48
CA VAL A 626 33.27 11.10 22.27
C VAL A 626 32.23 12.15 22.59
N ASN A 627 32.10 13.15 21.71
CA ASN A 627 31.20 14.26 21.94
C ASN A 627 29.76 13.90 21.53
N GLU A 628 28.89 13.68 22.52
CA GLU A 628 27.47 13.40 22.29
C GLU A 628 26.70 14.60 21.72
N ASP A 629 27.23 15.82 21.91
CA ASP A 629 26.63 17.06 21.40
C ASP A 629 27.08 17.40 19.96
N TYR A 630 27.88 16.56 19.33
CA TYR A 630 28.29 16.74 17.93
C TYR A 630 27.07 16.86 17.00
N ARG A 631 27.16 17.80 16.06
CA ARG A 631 26.19 17.96 14.97
C ARG A 631 26.90 17.66 13.64
N PRO A 632 26.37 16.76 12.81
CA PRO A 632 26.98 16.43 11.53
C PRO A 632 27.18 17.66 10.64
N SER A 633 28.34 17.74 10.00
CA SER A 633 28.72 18.82 9.10
C SER A 633 27.78 18.98 7.89
N PRO A 634 27.77 20.14 7.22
CA PRO A 634 26.96 20.34 6.01
C PRO A 634 27.12 19.24 4.96
N ARG A 635 28.36 18.82 4.69
CA ARG A 635 28.66 17.75 3.73
C ARG A 635 28.12 16.40 4.18
N ARG A 636 28.21 16.09 5.48
CA ARG A 636 27.67 14.84 6.05
C ARG A 636 26.15 14.82 6.10
N ARG A 637 25.50 15.98 6.17
CA ARG A 637 24.04 16.15 6.02
C ARG A 637 23.59 16.12 4.54
N GLY A 638 24.50 15.96 3.59
CA GLY A 638 24.18 15.93 2.15
C GLY A 638 23.79 17.30 1.58
N LEU A 639 24.13 18.40 2.26
CA LEU A 639 23.86 19.75 1.76
C LEU A 639 24.67 20.02 0.48
N PRO A 640 24.11 20.78 -0.48
CA PRO A 640 24.81 21.10 -1.72
C PRO A 640 26.10 21.87 -1.45
N ARG A 641 27.10 21.69 -2.32
CA ARG A 641 28.35 22.45 -2.22
C ARG A 641 28.06 23.95 -2.41
N PRO A 642 28.52 24.82 -1.49
CA PRO A 642 28.32 26.26 -1.62
C PRO A 642 29.10 26.81 -2.81
N GLU A 643 28.49 27.75 -3.54
CA GLU A 643 29.13 28.52 -4.63
C GLU A 643 29.70 29.85 -4.15
N ASN A 644 29.26 30.33 -2.99
CA ASN A 644 29.68 31.60 -2.41
C ASN A 644 29.70 31.55 -0.88
N ALA A 645 30.28 32.59 -0.27
CA ALA A 645 30.46 32.70 1.18
C ALA A 645 29.12 32.76 1.94
N PHE A 646 28.07 33.36 1.36
CA PHE A 646 26.75 33.37 1.99
C PHE A 646 26.17 31.96 2.09
N GLU A 647 26.24 31.17 1.02
CA GLU A 647 25.75 29.79 1.05
C GLU A 647 26.57 28.91 2.00
N GLU A 648 27.86 29.16 2.16
CA GLU A 648 28.72 28.46 3.11
C GLU A 648 28.29 28.75 4.56
N VAL A 649 28.06 30.02 4.90
CA VAL A 649 27.50 30.40 6.22
C VAL A 649 26.09 29.85 6.42
N LEU A 650 25.24 29.91 5.40
CA LEU A 650 23.89 29.36 5.45
C LEU A 650 23.92 27.85 5.69
N ALA A 651 24.85 27.13 5.08
CA ALA A 651 25.04 25.71 5.31
C ALA A 651 25.48 25.41 6.75
N PHE A 652 26.35 26.23 7.36
CA PHE A 652 26.71 26.11 8.77
C PHE A 652 25.56 26.42 9.72
N VAL A 653 24.72 27.40 9.41
CA VAL A 653 23.49 27.68 10.18
C VAL A 653 22.52 26.51 10.08
N ALA A 654 22.33 25.94 8.89
CA ALA A 654 21.52 24.74 8.68
C ALA A 654 22.08 23.49 9.39
N ALA A 655 23.40 23.44 9.61
CA ALA A 655 24.06 22.41 10.40
C ALA A 655 24.03 22.67 11.92
N GLU A 656 23.42 23.77 12.37
CA GLU A 656 23.40 24.25 13.77
C GLU A 656 24.80 24.54 14.34
N TRP A 657 25.77 24.83 13.46
CA TRP A 657 27.13 25.22 13.86
C TRP A 657 27.27 26.71 14.10
N LEU A 658 26.42 27.50 13.44
CA LEU A 658 26.33 28.94 13.60
C LEU A 658 24.90 29.36 13.93
N PRO A 659 24.71 30.45 14.68
CA PRO A 659 23.39 30.97 14.99
C PRO A 659 22.77 31.68 13.76
N TYR A 660 21.45 31.84 13.76
CA TYR A 660 20.69 32.47 12.67
C TYR A 660 21.24 33.85 12.27
N GLU A 661 21.70 34.65 13.23
CA GLU A 661 22.26 35.99 13.01
C GLU A 661 23.51 35.97 12.12
N ALA A 662 24.24 34.85 12.05
CA ALA A 662 25.36 34.71 11.14
C ALA A 662 24.90 34.74 9.67
N ALA A 663 23.78 34.07 9.36
CA ALA A 663 23.20 34.11 8.02
C ALA A 663 22.64 35.50 7.68
N VAL A 664 22.06 36.21 8.66
CA VAL A 664 21.58 37.60 8.48
C VAL A 664 22.75 38.53 8.10
N ARG A 665 23.87 38.47 8.83
CA ARG A 665 25.06 39.29 8.53
C ARG A 665 25.66 38.92 7.17
N ALA A 666 25.81 37.63 6.90
CA ALA A 666 26.32 37.16 5.61
C ALA A 666 25.42 37.59 4.44
N ALA A 667 24.10 37.65 4.65
CA ALA A 667 23.16 38.14 3.63
C ALA A 667 23.32 39.64 3.38
N LEU A 668 23.59 40.45 4.40
CA LEU A 668 23.80 41.89 4.25
C LEU A 668 25.06 42.22 3.43
N ASP A 669 26.06 41.34 3.49
CA ASP A 669 27.35 41.51 2.83
C ASP A 669 27.42 40.79 1.46
N HIS A 670 26.39 40.02 1.09
CA HIS A 670 26.31 39.32 -0.19
C HIS A 670 25.52 40.12 -1.24
N GLU A 671 25.89 39.91 -2.52
CA GLU A 671 25.14 40.44 -3.66
C GLU A 671 24.21 39.36 -4.21
N PHE A 672 22.91 39.57 -4.08
CA PHE A 672 21.89 38.65 -4.55
C PHE A 672 21.38 39.04 -5.94
N LEU A 673 20.92 38.06 -6.70
CA LEU A 673 20.08 38.30 -7.87
C LEU A 673 18.64 38.52 -7.37
N ILE A 674 18.15 39.76 -7.46
CA ILE A 674 16.81 40.12 -6.97
C ILE A 674 15.82 40.11 -8.13
N GLY A 675 14.65 39.48 -7.93
CA GLY A 675 13.59 39.42 -8.94
C GLY A 675 13.00 40.79 -9.25
N LEU A 676 12.72 41.04 -10.55
CA LEU A 676 12.11 42.26 -11.05
C LEU A 676 10.70 42.02 -11.57
N ALA A 677 9.82 43.01 -11.37
CA ALA A 677 8.51 43.08 -11.98
C ALA A 677 8.62 43.51 -13.46
N PRO A 678 7.57 43.32 -14.29
CA PRO A 678 7.61 43.65 -15.72
C PRO A 678 7.91 45.12 -16.05
N ASP A 679 7.65 46.03 -15.12
CA ASP A 679 7.94 47.47 -15.20
C ASP A 679 9.39 47.83 -14.80
N GLY A 680 10.17 46.85 -14.32
CA GLY A 680 11.56 47.01 -13.92
C GLY A 680 11.78 47.32 -12.43
N ASP A 681 10.70 47.42 -11.65
CA ASP A 681 10.76 47.60 -10.20
C ASP A 681 11.00 46.27 -9.46
N LEU A 682 11.24 46.33 -8.15
CA LEU A 682 11.43 45.13 -7.33
C LEU A 682 10.15 44.29 -7.30
N ALA A 683 10.27 42.98 -7.55
CA ALA A 683 9.14 42.06 -7.48
C ALA A 683 8.76 41.72 -6.03
N VAL A 684 8.15 42.66 -5.31
CA VAL A 684 7.57 42.39 -3.99
C VAL A 684 6.21 41.73 -4.17
N LEU A 685 6.14 40.43 -3.88
CA LEU A 685 4.96 39.59 -4.02
C LEU A 685 4.12 39.59 -2.74
N ILE A 686 2.86 39.18 -2.85
CA ILE A 686 1.98 38.91 -1.71
C ILE A 686 1.78 37.41 -1.60
N ALA A 687 2.27 36.80 -0.52
CA ALA A 687 2.05 35.39 -0.23
C ALA A 687 0.55 35.12 0.04
N PRO A 688 0.06 33.88 -0.10
CA PRO A 688 -1.33 33.52 0.22
C PRO A 688 -1.77 33.90 1.65
N THR A 689 -0.80 34.04 2.55
CA THR A 689 -0.99 34.48 3.95
C THR A 689 -1.19 36.00 4.09
N GLY A 690 -1.07 36.77 3.00
CA GLY A 690 -1.09 38.23 2.99
C GLY A 690 0.28 38.88 3.26
N ALA A 691 1.33 38.09 3.53
CA ALA A 691 2.66 38.61 3.79
C ALA A 691 3.34 39.15 2.52
N ARG A 692 4.07 40.26 2.65
CA ARG A 692 4.89 40.82 1.56
C ARG A 692 6.23 40.10 1.49
N VAL A 693 6.60 39.59 0.32
CA VAL A 693 7.81 38.79 0.15
C VAL A 693 8.65 39.28 -1.03
N LEU A 694 9.96 39.25 -0.90
CA LEU A 694 10.92 39.59 -1.96
C LEU A 694 11.77 38.35 -2.26
N PRO A 695 11.65 37.74 -3.45
CA PRO A 695 12.51 36.62 -3.83
C PRO A 695 13.93 37.12 -4.15
N ALA A 696 14.92 36.48 -3.54
CA ALA A 696 16.34 36.72 -3.75
C ALA A 696 17.05 35.40 -4.06
N TYR A 697 18.02 35.42 -4.97
CA TYR A 697 18.75 34.22 -5.39
C TYR A 697 20.24 34.41 -5.14
N SER A 698 20.85 33.48 -4.39
CA SER A 698 22.28 33.55 -4.04
C SER A 698 23.20 33.25 -5.23
N ALA A 699 22.69 32.57 -6.26
CA ALA A 699 23.43 32.16 -7.45
C ALA A 699 22.49 31.98 -8.67
N PRO A 700 23.00 32.08 -9.92
CA PRO A 700 22.19 31.94 -11.14
C PRO A 700 21.39 30.63 -11.23
N ARG A 701 21.93 29.52 -10.69
CA ARG A 701 21.27 28.21 -10.70
C ARG A 701 19.93 28.17 -9.95
N HIS A 702 19.69 29.14 -9.06
CA HIS A 702 18.46 29.23 -8.28
C HIS A 702 17.40 30.10 -8.95
N VAL A 703 17.74 30.80 -10.03
CA VAL A 703 16.83 31.70 -10.74
C VAL A 703 15.89 30.88 -11.65
N PRO A 704 14.55 30.96 -11.48
CA PRO A 704 13.62 30.28 -12.36
C PRO A 704 13.69 30.78 -13.80
N GLU A 705 13.49 29.89 -14.76
CA GLU A 705 13.53 30.24 -16.19
C GLU A 705 12.56 31.38 -16.52
N GLY A 706 13.03 32.35 -17.33
CA GLY A 706 12.23 33.53 -17.72
C GLY A 706 12.14 34.63 -16.67
N THR A 707 12.75 34.47 -15.49
CA THR A 707 12.75 35.51 -14.44
C THR A 707 13.76 36.60 -14.74
N ALA A 708 13.30 37.85 -14.85
CA ALA A 708 14.18 39.01 -14.89
C ALA A 708 14.77 39.27 -13.50
N VAL A 709 16.10 39.38 -13.42
CA VAL A 709 16.82 39.60 -12.14
C VAL A 709 17.88 40.68 -12.27
N ARG A 710 18.21 41.35 -11.16
CA ARG A 710 19.30 42.32 -11.06
C ARG A 710 20.18 42.04 -9.84
N PRO A 711 21.52 42.08 -9.98
CA PRO A 711 22.43 41.99 -8.83
C PRO A 711 22.26 43.20 -7.90
N MET A 712 21.96 42.95 -6.62
CA MET A 712 21.80 43.98 -5.58
C MET A 712 22.19 43.41 -4.22
N SER A 713 22.82 44.22 -3.36
CA SER A 713 23.01 43.86 -1.95
C SER A 713 21.75 44.16 -1.14
N LEU A 714 21.45 43.34 -0.12
CA LEU A 714 20.32 43.64 0.78
C LEU A 714 20.55 44.94 1.56
N ARG A 715 21.81 45.32 1.79
CA ARG A 715 22.18 46.61 2.37
C ARG A 715 21.69 47.81 1.54
N SER A 716 21.67 47.68 0.22
CA SER A 716 21.12 48.73 -0.67
C SER A 716 19.59 48.83 -0.63
N LEU A 717 18.92 47.81 -0.08
CA LEU A 717 17.46 47.68 -0.05
C LEU A 717 16.84 47.99 1.32
N LEU A 718 17.63 48.33 2.33
CA LEU A 718 17.18 48.47 3.73
C LEU A 718 15.99 49.44 3.93
N THR A 719 15.81 50.43 3.06
CA THR A 719 14.68 51.36 3.14
C THR A 719 13.34 50.76 2.68
N VAL A 720 13.38 49.67 1.91
CA VAL A 720 12.22 48.99 1.32
C VAL A 720 11.86 47.70 2.07
N LEU A 721 12.81 47.14 2.82
CA LEU A 721 12.64 45.90 3.57
C LEU A 721 11.72 45.93 4.81
N PRO A 722 11.42 47.07 5.47
CA PRO A 722 10.52 47.05 6.62
C PRO A 722 9.15 46.43 6.30
N GLY A 723 8.75 45.42 7.09
CA GLY A 723 7.53 44.65 6.85
C GLY A 723 7.54 43.75 5.59
N VAL A 724 8.71 43.47 5.00
CA VAL A 724 8.90 42.56 3.85
C VAL A 724 9.82 41.40 4.27
N ALA A 725 9.43 40.17 3.97
CA ALA A 725 10.31 39.00 4.15
C ALA A 725 11.13 38.75 2.88
N VAL A 726 12.44 38.60 2.99
CA VAL A 726 13.30 38.21 1.86
C VAL A 726 13.38 36.69 1.83
N LEU A 727 12.83 36.08 0.78
CA LEU A 727 12.89 34.63 0.58
C LEU A 727 14.12 34.32 -0.27
N VAL A 728 15.15 33.74 0.36
CA VAL A 728 16.39 33.39 -0.32
C VAL A 728 16.30 31.98 -0.87
N ASN A 729 16.55 31.83 -2.18
CA ASN A 729 16.46 30.57 -2.94
C ASN A 729 15.12 29.86 -2.76
N PRO A 730 13.98 30.52 -3.06
CA PRO A 730 12.65 29.92 -2.88
C PRO A 730 12.52 28.65 -3.72
N GLY A 731 12.11 27.54 -3.09
CA GLY A 731 11.98 26.23 -3.72
C GLY A 731 13.31 25.47 -3.93
N GLY A 732 14.45 26.05 -3.53
CA GLY A 732 15.75 25.38 -3.56
C GLY A 732 15.96 24.42 -2.38
N SER A 733 16.95 23.52 -2.51
CA SER A 733 17.31 22.55 -1.45
C SER A 733 17.98 23.19 -0.23
N LEU A 734 18.47 24.43 -0.36
CA LEU A 734 19.01 25.23 0.73
C LEU A 734 18.60 26.70 0.53
N GLY A 735 17.71 27.18 1.40
CA GLY A 735 17.15 28.54 1.39
C GLY A 735 16.86 29.03 2.80
N ILE A 736 16.53 30.32 2.93
CA ILE A 736 16.23 30.94 4.22
C ILE A 736 15.27 32.13 4.05
N ASP A 737 14.39 32.28 5.04
CA ASP A 737 13.49 33.42 5.14
C ASP A 737 14.12 34.45 6.09
N LEU A 738 14.43 35.63 5.54
CA LEU A 738 15.03 36.73 6.29
C LEU A 738 13.96 37.79 6.54
N VAL A 739 13.67 38.07 7.81
CA VAL A 739 12.72 39.12 8.17
C VAL A 739 13.36 40.47 7.91
N GLY A 740 12.72 41.32 7.09
CA GLY A 740 13.27 42.62 6.72
C GLY A 740 13.58 43.52 7.90
N ASP A 741 12.76 43.50 8.94
CA ASP A 741 13.02 44.24 10.18
C ASP A 741 14.28 43.76 10.92
N GLN A 742 14.61 42.46 10.84
CA GLN A 742 15.85 41.91 11.40
C GLN A 742 17.07 42.29 10.56
N LEU A 743 16.93 42.34 9.23
CA LEU A 743 17.99 42.84 8.34
C LEU A 743 18.29 44.32 8.64
N VAL A 744 17.26 45.13 8.89
CA VAL A 744 17.43 46.54 9.30
C VAL A 744 18.10 46.66 10.66
N ALA A 745 17.73 45.82 11.63
CA ALA A 745 18.31 45.86 12.98
C ALA A 745 19.78 45.40 13.04
N ASN A 746 20.26 44.63 12.05
CA ASN A 746 21.61 44.07 12.01
C ASN A 746 22.52 44.69 10.92
N ALA A 747 22.04 45.70 10.20
CA ALA A 747 22.79 46.44 9.18
C ALA A 747 23.69 47.51 9.78
#